data_AF-A0A7Y5EAZ2-F1
#
_entry.id   AF-A0A7Y5EAZ2-F1
#
_cell.length_a   1.000
_cell.length_b   1.000
_cell.length_c   1.000
_cell.angle_alpha   90.00
_cell.angle_beta   90.00
_cell.angle_gamma   90.00
#
_symmetry.space_group_name_H-M   'P 1'
#
loop_
_entity.id
_entity.type
_entity.pdbx_description
1 polymer ?
#
loop_
_entity_poly.entity_id
_entity_poly.type
_entity_poly.pdbx_seq_one_letter_code
_entity_poly.pdbx_strand_id
1 'polypeptide(L)'
;MKIYPQLRKLLYLDSYGWIAVAALLICSVSGALLIAAYDINEPYLSISRLISDNPSASLIRNIHYWSAHIFLIFTLIHIYDHLKQKNETNIRNHGIWLRLILSILFTFYVMLSGFILKGDGDSFQAHRIFSALLNSLPFAGSILQQTFVGNESDFQVLYIQHAATATIFLFIVLFEHARSLRVNNRTFLITLFFVLLLSFTFRAPLHSPDDEMMKGPWYFVGLQEVLHWIENPLVVMAFVFMPVVGLYLLRFTRNKVSQTIKIFFVLMALLYIILSINGLFFRAAYWQWQWPWDNAYKLAPLLDQEFISWEATISGNLPVIQGRVEACLTCHAGMQGFSDGHKPENIGCFACHGGDPWTRDKFEAHKDMVKVPGNLSNSKESCGSVNCHPAIVERVSSSMMATLSGMISVDKWVFGEIPLPDGHEKITEIGQSPAEVHLRNLCAGCHLGNEKTKVGKADWLDRGGGCLACHLNYNDNAISSLQKMQQQSVSDTTTPKYHPDIDLKITNDRCLSCHSRSGRIATNFEGWHETNLKPEAVIGKPEYRLLPDQRVFTKMQADVHHEKGMTCIDCHGSYELMGDGNHYNHKEEAVKVQCSDCHTRQSNMTRSFAEVDKETQLIAWSRKYKTEDVNLIVTQKAGFPLVNTLVDEEGKRLRLIKKSGGDTVLMKPPASICTEGKAHQNLSCESCHSAWVPQCIGCHNTYENKTKGFDLLMNNELTGTWVEYADAGLAGLPVLGMKIAVDSTLTVATFAPGMIMQIENNFPTSEKETTFHRIYAPVSAHTTIKQGRDCKSCHNNSLAIGYGRGQLIFSKTGIWSFGAEYQNNKYDNLPEDAWIGFLQERSDQAATRLNMRPFNIVEQKRILTVGACLSCHDEKSKVMQQSLGDFGSVFEKRNSKCVVPVW
;
A
#
# COMPACT_ATOMS: atom_id res chain seq x y z
N MET A 1 38.78 -17.81 -46.97
CA MET A 1 37.64 -16.89 -47.20
C MET A 1 36.71 -17.37 -48.34
N LYS A 2 36.22 -18.63 -48.30
CA LYS A 2 35.29 -19.22 -49.30
C LYS A 2 33.91 -19.62 -48.72
N ILE A 3 33.69 -19.38 -47.42
CA ILE A 3 32.49 -19.80 -46.69
C ILE A 3 31.30 -18.84 -46.95
N TYR A 4 31.57 -17.55 -47.16
CA TYR A 4 30.54 -16.52 -47.33
C TYR A 4 29.64 -16.69 -48.59
N PRO A 5 30.17 -17.03 -49.79
CA PRO A 5 29.33 -17.27 -50.97
C PRO A 5 28.53 -18.59 -50.91
N GLN A 6 29.06 -19.60 -50.20
CA GLN A 6 28.40 -20.89 -50.02
C GLN A 6 27.25 -20.80 -49.01
N LEU A 7 27.42 -20.08 -47.89
CA LEU A 7 26.35 -19.74 -46.95
C LEU A 7 25.23 -18.93 -47.61
N ARG A 8 25.56 -17.95 -48.47
CA ARG A 8 24.57 -17.14 -49.20
C ARG A 8 23.75 -17.97 -50.21
N LYS A 9 24.33 -19.03 -50.79
CA LYS A 9 23.60 -20.01 -51.61
C LYS A 9 22.76 -20.98 -50.77
N LEU A 10 23.18 -21.28 -49.53
CA LEU A 10 22.45 -22.15 -48.60
C LEU A 10 21.23 -21.47 -47.97
N LEU A 11 21.33 -20.15 -47.72
CA LEU A 11 20.29 -19.32 -47.08
C LEU A 11 19.43 -18.52 -48.07
N TYR A 12 19.48 -18.85 -49.37
CA TYR A 12 18.64 -18.19 -50.37
C TYR A 12 17.17 -18.60 -50.18
N LEU A 13 16.38 -17.68 -49.64
CA LEU A 13 14.93 -17.81 -49.50
C LEU A 13 14.23 -17.30 -50.76
N ASP A 14 13.04 -17.84 -51.06
CA ASP A 14 12.13 -17.24 -52.04
C ASP A 14 11.64 -15.85 -51.56
N SER A 15 10.69 -15.25 -52.28
CA SER A 15 10.10 -13.96 -51.88
C SER A 15 9.46 -13.99 -50.48
N TYR A 16 9.36 -12.84 -49.82
CA TYR A 16 8.71 -12.69 -48.51
C TYR A 16 7.29 -13.30 -48.46
N GLY A 17 6.54 -13.22 -49.56
CA GLY A 17 5.22 -13.84 -49.67
C GLY A 17 5.26 -15.37 -49.51
N TRP A 18 6.26 -16.05 -50.07
CA TRP A 18 6.41 -17.51 -49.94
C TRP A 18 6.80 -17.95 -48.54
N ILE A 19 7.55 -17.13 -47.80
CA ILE A 19 7.83 -17.34 -46.37
C ILE A 19 6.52 -17.21 -45.57
N ALA A 20 5.71 -16.19 -45.86
CA ALA A 20 4.40 -16.02 -45.22
C ALA A 20 3.47 -17.21 -45.51
N VAL A 21 3.42 -17.72 -46.75
CA VAL A 21 2.66 -18.93 -47.09
C VAL A 21 3.16 -20.16 -46.33
N ALA A 22 4.48 -20.35 -46.24
CA ALA A 22 5.06 -21.44 -45.47
C ALA A 22 4.64 -21.38 -44.00
N ALA A 23 4.72 -20.19 -43.40
CA ALA A 23 4.31 -19.96 -42.01
C ALA A 23 2.81 -20.20 -41.80
N LEU A 24 1.95 -19.74 -42.72
CA LEU A 24 0.50 -19.98 -42.66
C LEU A 24 0.16 -21.48 -42.75
N LEU A 25 0.85 -22.24 -43.60
CA LEU A 25 0.68 -23.69 -43.70
C LEU A 25 1.07 -24.39 -42.40
N ILE A 26 2.22 -24.04 -41.81
CA ILE A 26 2.68 -24.56 -40.52
C ILE A 26 1.66 -24.21 -39.42
N CYS A 27 1.18 -22.97 -39.40
CA CYS A 27 0.17 -22.47 -38.46
C CYS A 27 -1.16 -23.24 -38.58
N SER A 28 -1.59 -23.53 -39.80
CA SER A 28 -2.87 -24.21 -40.04
C SER A 28 -2.81 -25.69 -39.65
N VAL A 29 -1.68 -26.36 -39.94
CA VAL A 29 -1.48 -27.76 -39.52
C VAL A 29 -1.39 -27.85 -37.99
N SER A 30 -0.60 -26.99 -37.35
CA SER A 30 -0.51 -26.95 -35.89
C SER A 30 -1.86 -26.57 -35.24
N GLY A 31 -2.63 -25.65 -35.82
CA GLY A 31 -3.96 -25.30 -35.36
C GLY A 31 -4.95 -26.46 -35.44
N ALA A 32 -4.94 -27.20 -36.56
CA ALA A 32 -5.77 -28.39 -36.72
C ALA A 32 -5.46 -29.48 -35.67
N LEU A 33 -4.19 -29.60 -35.25
CA LEU A 33 -3.80 -30.51 -34.18
C LEU A 33 -4.26 -30.02 -32.79
N LEU A 34 -4.27 -28.71 -32.55
CA LEU A 34 -4.74 -28.12 -31.29
C LEU A 34 -6.25 -28.25 -31.09
N ILE A 35 -7.04 -28.30 -32.16
CA ILE A 35 -8.49 -28.49 -32.10
C ILE A 35 -8.88 -29.71 -31.24
N ALA A 36 -8.09 -30.78 -31.29
CA ALA A 36 -8.38 -32.00 -30.53
C ALA A 36 -8.16 -31.86 -29.01
N ALA A 37 -7.36 -30.87 -28.57
CA ALA A 37 -7.00 -30.67 -27.17
C ALA A 37 -7.61 -29.40 -26.54
N TYR A 38 -8.25 -28.55 -27.35
CA TYR A 38 -8.86 -27.30 -26.92
C TYR A 38 -10.33 -27.49 -26.54
N ASP A 39 -10.73 -27.01 -25.36
CA ASP A 39 -12.13 -26.99 -24.92
C ASP A 39 -12.68 -25.56 -25.02
N ILE A 40 -13.73 -25.38 -25.80
CA ILE A 40 -14.36 -24.08 -26.06
C ILE A 40 -15.10 -23.56 -24.82
N ASN A 41 -15.58 -24.46 -23.96
CA ASN A 41 -16.33 -24.09 -22.75
C ASN A 41 -15.38 -23.67 -21.61
N GLU A 42 -14.16 -24.23 -21.59
CA GLU A 42 -13.12 -23.90 -20.62
C GLU A 42 -11.80 -23.52 -21.33
N PRO A 43 -11.78 -22.43 -22.12
CA PRO A 43 -10.68 -22.12 -23.03
C PRO A 43 -9.34 -21.97 -22.29
N TYR A 44 -9.35 -21.18 -21.21
CA TYR A 44 -8.19 -20.96 -20.35
C TYR A 44 -7.67 -22.25 -19.73
N LEU A 45 -8.54 -23.03 -19.07
CA LEU A 45 -8.14 -24.26 -18.39
C LEU A 45 -7.65 -25.33 -19.36
N SER A 46 -8.24 -25.44 -20.56
CA SER A 46 -7.78 -26.39 -21.58
C SER A 46 -6.35 -26.08 -22.03
N ILE A 47 -6.03 -24.80 -22.21
CA ILE A 47 -4.67 -24.35 -22.57
C ILE A 47 -3.71 -24.52 -21.39
N SER A 48 -4.11 -24.15 -20.16
CA SER A 48 -3.27 -24.36 -18.99
C SER A 48 -2.93 -25.83 -18.78
N ARG A 49 -3.92 -26.74 -18.85
CA ARG A 49 -3.71 -28.19 -18.78
C ARG A 49 -2.80 -28.69 -19.91
N LEU A 50 -2.98 -28.17 -21.13
CA LEU A 50 -2.12 -28.52 -22.26
C LEU A 50 -0.65 -28.14 -22.01
N ILE A 51 -0.40 -27.01 -21.36
CA ILE A 51 0.97 -26.61 -21.02
C ILE A 51 1.54 -27.49 -19.90
N SER A 52 0.76 -27.73 -18.86
CA SER A 52 1.27 -28.36 -17.64
C SER A 52 1.29 -29.90 -17.68
N ASP A 53 0.36 -30.53 -18.39
CA ASP A 53 0.17 -31.99 -18.41
C ASP A 53 0.69 -32.64 -19.70
N ASN A 54 0.95 -31.89 -20.77
CA ASN A 54 1.42 -32.44 -22.04
C ASN A 54 2.45 -31.52 -22.75
N PRO A 55 3.74 -31.64 -22.41
CA PRO A 55 4.81 -30.85 -23.02
C PRO A 55 4.86 -30.93 -24.55
N SER A 56 4.47 -32.08 -25.13
CA SER A 56 4.40 -32.26 -26.59
C SER A 56 3.29 -31.43 -27.23
N ALA A 57 2.13 -31.35 -26.58
CA ALA A 57 1.02 -30.51 -27.03
C ALA A 57 1.32 -29.01 -26.80
N SER A 58 2.04 -28.67 -25.73
CA SER A 58 2.59 -27.33 -25.50
C SER A 58 3.51 -26.87 -26.64
N LEU A 59 4.38 -27.76 -27.15
CA LEU A 59 5.20 -27.46 -28.32
C LEU A 59 4.34 -27.14 -29.56
N ILE A 60 3.25 -27.88 -29.81
CA ILE A 60 2.33 -27.62 -30.93
C ILE A 60 1.70 -26.22 -30.78
N ARG A 61 1.32 -25.83 -29.56
CA ARG A 61 0.83 -24.48 -29.25
C ARG A 61 1.87 -23.41 -29.55
N ASN A 62 3.11 -23.61 -29.14
CA ASN A 62 4.21 -22.68 -29.44
C ASN A 62 4.45 -22.57 -30.96
N ILE A 63 4.42 -23.70 -31.69
CA ILE A 63 4.53 -23.72 -33.16
C ILE A 63 3.41 -22.90 -33.79
N HIS A 64 2.17 -23.08 -33.34
CA HIS A 64 1.01 -22.33 -33.83
C HIS A 64 1.19 -20.81 -33.58
N TYR A 65 1.55 -20.43 -32.36
CA TYR A 65 1.79 -19.04 -31.98
C TYR A 65 2.90 -18.38 -32.80
N TRP A 66 4.10 -18.99 -32.86
CA TRP A 66 5.25 -18.40 -33.54
C TRP A 66 5.10 -18.39 -35.06
N SER A 67 4.47 -19.41 -35.65
CA SER A 67 4.18 -19.42 -37.08
C SER A 67 3.14 -18.35 -37.46
N ALA A 68 2.14 -18.06 -36.62
CA ALA A 68 1.22 -16.94 -36.82
C ALA A 68 1.94 -15.58 -36.81
N HIS A 69 2.91 -15.40 -35.91
CA HIS A 69 3.73 -14.18 -35.82
C HIS A 69 4.61 -13.99 -37.07
N ILE A 70 5.30 -15.05 -37.49
CA ILE A 70 6.10 -15.04 -38.72
C ILE A 70 5.20 -14.75 -39.93
N PHE A 71 4.02 -15.36 -40.00
CA PHE A 71 3.04 -15.09 -41.05
C PHE A 71 2.67 -13.60 -41.12
N LEU A 72 2.31 -12.98 -40.00
CA LEU A 72 1.96 -11.56 -39.96
C LEU A 72 3.14 -10.67 -40.38
N ILE A 73 4.32 -10.88 -39.78
CA ILE A 73 5.52 -10.07 -40.06
C ILE A 73 5.88 -10.14 -41.55
N PHE A 74 5.97 -11.33 -42.13
CA PHE A 74 6.35 -11.48 -43.53
C PHE A 74 5.24 -11.05 -44.49
N THR A 75 3.97 -11.08 -44.08
CA THR A 75 2.86 -10.48 -44.84
C THR A 75 3.00 -8.95 -44.91
N LEU A 76 3.29 -8.29 -43.78
CA LEU A 76 3.52 -6.84 -43.75
C LEU A 76 4.75 -6.44 -44.57
N ILE A 77 5.85 -7.20 -44.47
CA ILE A 77 7.06 -6.98 -45.30
C ILE A 77 6.74 -7.18 -46.79
N HIS A 78 5.96 -8.22 -47.13
CA HIS A 78 5.55 -8.48 -48.52
C HIS A 78 4.70 -7.33 -49.08
N ILE A 79 3.75 -6.80 -48.31
CA ILE A 79 2.95 -5.62 -48.70
C ILE A 79 3.88 -4.42 -48.94
N TYR A 80 4.78 -4.12 -48.00
CA TYR A 80 5.72 -3.01 -48.14
C TYR A 80 6.61 -3.16 -49.38
N ASP A 81 7.19 -4.34 -49.60
CA ASP A 81 8.04 -4.63 -50.76
C ASP A 81 7.27 -4.48 -52.08
N HIS A 82 6.03 -4.97 -52.13
CA HIS A 82 5.14 -4.81 -53.28
C HIS A 82 4.85 -3.33 -53.58
N LEU A 83 4.57 -2.53 -52.56
CA LEU A 83 4.29 -1.10 -52.69
C LEU A 83 5.55 -0.30 -53.10
N LYS A 84 6.71 -0.69 -52.58
CA LYS A 84 8.01 -0.09 -52.92
C LYS A 84 8.39 -0.35 -54.38
N GLN A 85 8.13 -1.55 -54.88
CA GLN A 85 8.37 -1.94 -56.27
C GLN A 85 7.35 -1.36 -57.26
N LYS A 86 6.29 -0.70 -56.78
CA LYS A 86 5.20 -0.11 -57.59
C LYS A 86 4.46 -1.15 -58.46
N ASN A 87 4.24 -2.33 -57.90
CA ASN A 87 3.65 -3.47 -58.61
C ASN A 87 2.11 -3.55 -58.49
N GLU A 88 1.44 -2.53 -57.95
CA GLU A 88 0.00 -2.57 -57.64
C GLU A 88 -0.87 -2.66 -58.91
N THR A 89 -0.36 -2.13 -60.02
CA THR A 89 -1.00 -2.22 -61.34
C THR A 89 -0.82 -3.58 -62.01
N ASN A 90 0.12 -4.42 -61.55
CA ASN A 90 0.43 -5.71 -62.18
C ASN A 90 -0.62 -6.78 -61.90
N ILE A 91 -1.45 -6.61 -60.87
CA ILE A 91 -2.56 -7.51 -60.58
C ILE A 91 -3.67 -7.26 -61.59
N ARG A 92 -3.85 -8.14 -62.59
CA ARG A 92 -4.73 -7.88 -63.75
C ARG A 92 -6.21 -7.73 -63.43
N ASN A 93 -6.73 -8.34 -62.35
CA ASN A 93 -8.16 -8.39 -62.04
C ASN A 93 -8.53 -7.51 -60.84
N HIS A 94 -9.52 -6.63 -61.02
CA HIS A 94 -10.08 -5.76 -59.98
C HIS A 94 -10.67 -6.54 -58.79
N GLY A 95 -11.30 -7.68 -59.05
CA GLY A 95 -11.86 -8.53 -58.00
C GLY A 95 -10.79 -9.15 -57.10
N ILE A 96 -9.64 -9.53 -57.68
CA ILE A 96 -8.50 -10.07 -56.92
C ILE A 96 -7.91 -8.97 -56.04
N TRP A 97 -7.76 -7.75 -56.56
CA TRP A 97 -7.28 -6.62 -55.77
C TRP A 97 -8.17 -6.32 -54.56
N LEU A 98 -9.49 -6.25 -54.77
CA LEU A 98 -10.44 -6.02 -53.68
C LEU A 98 -10.33 -7.12 -52.60
N ARG A 99 -10.30 -8.39 -53.00
CA ARG A 99 -10.17 -9.51 -52.05
C ARG A 99 -8.84 -9.53 -51.32
N LEU A 100 -7.75 -9.14 -51.96
CA LEU A 100 -6.44 -8.98 -51.30
C LEU A 100 -6.47 -7.88 -50.24
N ILE A 101 -7.07 -6.73 -50.55
CA ILE A 101 -7.23 -5.67 -49.55
C ILE A 101 -8.12 -6.13 -48.39
N LEU A 102 -9.24 -6.81 -48.68
CA LEU A 102 -10.08 -7.40 -47.64
C LEU A 102 -9.36 -8.47 -46.82
N SER A 103 -8.45 -9.24 -47.42
CA SER A 103 -7.69 -10.26 -46.70
C SER A 103 -6.79 -9.68 -45.61
N ILE A 104 -6.36 -8.41 -45.71
CA ILE A 104 -5.64 -7.73 -44.63
C ILE A 104 -6.49 -7.66 -43.36
N LEU A 105 -7.77 -7.30 -43.48
CA LEU A 105 -8.70 -7.27 -42.35
C LEU A 105 -8.89 -8.68 -41.75
N PHE A 106 -9.03 -9.70 -42.61
CA PHE A 106 -9.16 -11.08 -42.16
C PHE A 106 -7.88 -11.63 -41.52
N THR A 107 -6.70 -11.21 -41.97
CA THR A 107 -5.42 -11.55 -41.33
C THR A 107 -5.37 -11.02 -39.90
N PHE A 108 -5.65 -9.72 -39.71
CA PHE A 108 -5.70 -9.15 -38.36
C PHE A 108 -6.81 -9.75 -37.50
N TYR A 109 -7.97 -10.07 -38.10
CA TYR A 109 -9.06 -10.74 -37.40
C TYR A 109 -8.66 -12.13 -36.91
N VAL A 110 -8.05 -12.99 -37.74
CA VAL A 110 -7.62 -14.34 -37.33
C VAL A 110 -6.54 -14.26 -36.24
N MET A 111 -5.64 -13.28 -36.31
CA MET A 111 -4.66 -13.01 -35.25
C MET A 111 -5.35 -12.62 -33.93
N LEU A 112 -6.29 -11.68 -33.97
CA LEU A 112 -7.04 -11.22 -32.79
C LEU A 112 -7.93 -12.31 -32.21
N SER A 113 -8.65 -13.05 -33.05
CA SER A 113 -9.55 -14.11 -32.62
C SER A 113 -8.77 -15.26 -31.98
N GLY A 114 -7.61 -15.62 -32.53
CA GLY A 114 -6.71 -16.59 -31.90
C GLY A 114 -6.15 -16.12 -30.56
N PHE A 115 -5.85 -14.82 -30.43
CA PHE A 115 -5.43 -14.22 -29.16
C PHE A 115 -6.54 -14.31 -28.11
N ILE A 116 -7.79 -13.98 -28.47
CA ILE A 116 -8.93 -14.02 -27.55
C ILE A 116 -9.30 -15.46 -27.15
N LEU A 117 -9.09 -16.45 -28.03
CA LEU A 117 -9.32 -17.86 -27.70
C LEU A 117 -8.36 -18.42 -26.62
N LYS A 118 -7.38 -17.63 -26.13
CA LYS A 118 -6.61 -18.03 -24.94
C LYS A 118 -7.48 -18.07 -23.68
N GLY A 119 -8.47 -17.19 -23.58
CA GLY A 119 -9.36 -17.09 -22.41
C GLY A 119 -8.70 -16.53 -21.14
N ASP A 120 -7.53 -15.90 -21.23
CA ASP A 120 -6.87 -15.20 -20.11
C ASP A 120 -7.44 -13.77 -19.91
N GLY A 121 -6.93 -13.04 -18.92
CA GLY A 121 -7.40 -11.68 -18.60
C GLY A 121 -7.33 -10.72 -19.81
N ASP A 122 -6.21 -10.74 -20.54
CA ASP A 122 -6.03 -9.98 -21.77
C ASP A 122 -7.07 -10.34 -22.83
N SER A 123 -7.42 -11.62 -22.95
CA SER A 123 -8.40 -12.11 -23.91
C SER A 123 -9.79 -11.52 -23.66
N PHE A 124 -10.24 -11.48 -22.42
CA PHE A 124 -11.53 -10.88 -22.05
C PHE A 124 -11.55 -9.38 -22.32
N GLN A 125 -10.47 -8.67 -22.01
CA GLN A 125 -10.38 -7.24 -22.29
C GLN A 125 -10.39 -6.98 -23.81
N ALA A 126 -9.60 -7.72 -24.59
CA ALA A 126 -9.59 -7.64 -26.04
C ALA A 126 -10.96 -7.95 -26.66
N HIS A 127 -11.67 -8.97 -26.14
CA HIS A 127 -13.02 -9.33 -26.55
C HIS A 127 -14.01 -8.18 -26.33
N ARG A 128 -14.00 -7.56 -25.13
CA ARG A 128 -14.85 -6.40 -24.80
C ARG A 128 -14.60 -5.22 -25.72
N ILE A 129 -13.33 -4.86 -25.90
CA ILE A 129 -12.94 -3.74 -26.77
C ILE A 129 -13.38 -4.01 -28.21
N PHE A 130 -13.12 -5.21 -28.72
CA PHE A 130 -13.49 -5.56 -30.10
C PHE A 130 -15.00 -5.60 -30.31
N SER A 131 -15.75 -6.15 -29.35
CA SER A 131 -17.23 -6.14 -29.37
C SER A 131 -17.78 -4.73 -29.37
N ALA A 132 -17.24 -3.85 -28.52
CA ALA A 132 -17.66 -2.44 -28.45
C ALA A 132 -17.37 -1.69 -29.76
N LEU A 133 -16.19 -1.90 -30.36
CA LEU A 133 -15.81 -1.30 -31.64
C LEU A 133 -16.74 -1.74 -32.78
N LEU A 134 -17.04 -3.04 -32.90
CA LEU A 134 -17.97 -3.53 -33.91
C LEU A 134 -19.39 -2.99 -33.69
N ASN A 135 -19.89 -3.04 -32.46
CA ASN A 135 -21.24 -2.58 -32.13
C ASN A 135 -21.43 -1.08 -32.35
N SER A 136 -20.35 -0.29 -32.30
CA SER A 136 -20.39 1.15 -32.57
C SER A 136 -20.71 1.50 -34.02
N LEU A 137 -20.57 0.57 -34.97
CA LEU A 137 -20.85 0.83 -36.38
C LEU A 137 -22.36 1.02 -36.61
N PRO A 138 -22.77 2.12 -37.27
CA PRO A 138 -24.18 2.37 -37.53
C PRO A 138 -24.75 1.32 -38.47
N PHE A 139 -26.04 1.00 -38.28
CA PHE A 139 -26.86 0.07 -39.09
C PHE A 139 -26.48 -1.42 -39.02
N ALA A 140 -25.20 -1.77 -38.96
CA ALA A 140 -24.72 -3.15 -39.05
C ALA A 140 -23.94 -3.63 -37.81
N GLY A 141 -23.67 -2.77 -36.83
CA GLY A 141 -22.75 -3.08 -35.73
C GLY A 141 -23.14 -4.30 -34.90
N SER A 142 -24.41 -4.42 -34.51
CA SER A 142 -24.91 -5.57 -33.74
C SER A 142 -24.83 -6.88 -34.53
N ILE A 143 -25.17 -6.85 -35.82
CA ILE A 143 -25.10 -8.02 -36.71
C ILE A 143 -23.64 -8.46 -36.89
N LEU A 144 -22.73 -7.51 -37.11
CA LEU A 144 -21.30 -7.80 -37.27
C LEU A 144 -20.70 -8.36 -35.97
N GLN A 145 -21.05 -7.79 -34.82
CA GLN A 145 -20.62 -8.27 -33.51
C GLN A 145 -21.10 -9.70 -33.25
N GLN A 146 -22.38 -10.00 -33.48
CA GLN A 146 -22.92 -11.36 -33.31
C GLN A 146 -22.33 -12.37 -34.31
N THR A 147 -22.02 -11.93 -35.53
CA THR A 147 -21.49 -12.81 -36.59
C THR A 147 -20.02 -13.16 -36.35
N PHE A 148 -19.20 -12.17 -35.99
CA PHE A 148 -17.75 -12.33 -35.91
C PHE A 148 -17.21 -12.58 -34.50
N VAL A 149 -17.96 -12.22 -33.46
CA VAL A 149 -17.48 -12.32 -32.08
C VAL A 149 -18.41 -13.18 -31.24
N GLY A 150 -19.71 -12.98 -31.37
CA GLY A 150 -20.71 -13.66 -30.53
C GLY A 150 -20.90 -12.95 -29.19
N ASN A 151 -21.47 -13.66 -28.21
CA ASN A 151 -21.67 -13.11 -26.87
C ASN A 151 -20.39 -13.24 -26.03
N GLU A 152 -20.17 -12.32 -25.08
CA GLU A 152 -18.95 -12.30 -24.26
C GLU A 152 -18.70 -13.57 -23.45
N SER A 153 -19.75 -14.31 -23.09
CA SER A 153 -19.65 -15.57 -22.35
C SER A 153 -19.52 -16.81 -23.24
N ASP A 154 -19.55 -16.67 -24.57
CA ASP A 154 -19.59 -17.79 -25.51
C ASP A 154 -18.54 -17.63 -26.63
N PHE A 155 -17.48 -18.44 -26.54
CA PHE A 155 -16.40 -18.44 -27.51
C PHE A 155 -16.71 -19.23 -28.78
N GLN A 156 -17.88 -19.88 -28.90
CA GLN A 156 -18.21 -20.77 -30.02
C GLN A 156 -18.16 -20.05 -31.37
N VAL A 157 -18.75 -18.86 -31.47
CA VAL A 157 -18.76 -18.08 -32.70
C VAL A 157 -17.33 -17.72 -33.10
N LEU A 158 -16.57 -17.16 -32.17
CA LEU A 158 -15.19 -16.75 -32.39
C LEU A 158 -14.30 -17.95 -32.79
N TYR A 159 -14.50 -19.10 -32.14
CA TYR A 159 -13.82 -20.34 -32.45
C TYR A 159 -14.11 -20.82 -33.87
N ILE A 160 -15.38 -20.89 -34.28
CA ILE A 160 -15.77 -21.30 -35.65
C ILE A 160 -15.18 -20.33 -36.68
N GLN A 161 -15.26 -19.03 -36.42
CA GLN A 161 -14.75 -18.03 -37.35
C GLN A 161 -13.22 -18.12 -37.48
N HIS A 162 -12.50 -18.32 -36.37
CA HIS A 162 -11.05 -18.50 -36.36
C HIS A 162 -10.63 -19.80 -37.07
N ALA A 163 -11.16 -20.95 -36.63
CA ALA A 163 -10.72 -22.27 -37.08
C ALA A 163 -11.18 -22.59 -38.52
N ALA A 164 -12.32 -22.06 -38.95
CA ALA A 164 -12.91 -22.38 -40.25
C ALA A 164 -13.08 -21.14 -41.13
N THR A 165 -14.11 -20.32 -40.92
CA THR A 165 -14.60 -19.36 -41.93
C THR A 165 -13.55 -18.35 -42.38
N ALA A 166 -12.89 -17.65 -41.44
CA ALA A 166 -11.89 -16.64 -41.75
C ALA A 166 -10.61 -17.25 -42.32
N THR A 167 -10.17 -18.39 -41.78
CA THR A 167 -8.98 -19.11 -42.25
C THR A 167 -9.19 -19.67 -43.66
N ILE A 168 -10.33 -20.30 -43.94
CA ILE A 168 -10.71 -20.79 -45.28
C ILE A 168 -10.77 -19.63 -46.27
N PHE A 169 -11.36 -18.49 -45.88
CA PHE A 169 -11.36 -17.29 -46.72
C PHE A 169 -9.94 -16.84 -47.08
N LEU A 170 -9.02 -16.79 -46.11
CA LEU A 170 -7.61 -16.45 -46.38
C LEU A 170 -6.96 -17.43 -47.36
N PHE A 171 -7.20 -18.73 -47.23
CA PHE A 171 -6.68 -19.74 -48.17
C PHE A 171 -7.25 -19.59 -49.58
N ILE A 172 -8.55 -19.27 -49.71
CA ILE A 172 -9.17 -19.02 -51.02
C ILE A 172 -8.53 -17.81 -51.70
N VAL A 173 -8.39 -16.69 -50.98
CA VAL A 173 -7.77 -15.48 -51.53
C VAL A 173 -6.30 -15.74 -51.87
N LEU A 174 -5.57 -16.46 -51.02
CA LEU A 174 -4.18 -16.79 -51.25
C LEU A 174 -3.99 -17.69 -52.47
N PHE A 175 -4.83 -18.72 -52.64
CA PHE A 175 -4.78 -19.59 -53.81
C PHE A 175 -5.10 -18.82 -55.09
N GLU A 176 -6.05 -17.90 -55.05
CA GLU A 176 -6.37 -17.04 -56.19
C GLU A 176 -5.20 -16.08 -56.54
N HIS A 177 -4.52 -15.56 -55.52
CA HIS A 177 -3.38 -14.65 -55.66
C HIS A 177 -2.12 -15.36 -56.17
N ALA A 178 -1.67 -16.42 -55.48
CA ALA A 178 -0.42 -17.11 -55.75
C ALA A 178 -0.55 -18.21 -56.82
N ARG A 179 -1.76 -18.65 -57.15
CA ARG A 179 -2.11 -19.76 -58.07
C ARG A 179 -1.56 -21.14 -57.66
N SER A 180 -0.79 -21.21 -56.58
CA SER A 180 -0.20 -22.42 -56.04
C SER A 180 0.06 -22.22 -54.55
N LEU A 181 -0.13 -23.28 -53.76
CA LEU A 181 0.30 -23.34 -52.36
C LEU A 181 1.60 -24.16 -52.20
N ARG A 182 2.23 -24.58 -53.31
CA ARG A 182 3.48 -25.35 -53.29
C ARG A 182 4.66 -24.42 -53.03
N VAL A 183 5.00 -24.28 -51.76
CA VAL A 183 6.24 -23.63 -51.31
C VAL A 183 7.44 -24.50 -51.70
N ASN A 184 8.55 -23.88 -52.09
CA ASN A 184 9.82 -24.58 -52.28
C ASN A 184 10.25 -25.28 -50.98
N ASN A 185 10.68 -26.54 -51.08
CA ASN A 185 11.13 -27.34 -49.93
C ASN A 185 12.17 -26.62 -49.07
N ARG A 186 13.09 -25.85 -49.68
CA ARG A 186 14.11 -25.10 -48.92
C ARG A 186 13.48 -24.00 -48.05
N THR A 187 12.61 -23.19 -48.63
CA THR A 187 11.91 -22.11 -47.91
C THR A 187 11.01 -22.66 -46.83
N PHE A 188 10.30 -23.76 -47.09
CA PHE A 188 9.49 -24.43 -46.08
C PHE A 188 10.35 -24.95 -44.91
N LEU A 189 11.44 -25.68 -45.18
CA LEU A 189 12.31 -26.24 -44.15
C LEU A 189 13.02 -25.17 -43.31
N ILE A 190 13.48 -24.08 -43.93
CA ILE A 190 14.10 -22.97 -43.20
C ILE A 190 13.05 -22.27 -42.31
N THR A 191 11.85 -22.01 -42.84
CA THR A 191 10.77 -21.40 -42.06
C THR A 191 10.40 -22.29 -40.88
N LEU A 192 10.23 -23.59 -41.11
CA LEU A 192 9.96 -24.57 -40.05
C LEU A 192 11.09 -24.62 -39.02
N PHE A 193 12.35 -24.58 -39.43
CA PHE A 193 13.49 -24.53 -38.51
C PHE A 193 13.44 -23.30 -37.59
N PHE A 194 13.15 -22.11 -38.13
CA PHE A 194 13.00 -20.90 -37.31
C PHE A 194 11.78 -20.96 -36.39
N VAL A 195 10.64 -21.46 -36.87
CA VAL A 195 9.46 -21.67 -36.02
C VAL A 195 9.79 -22.61 -34.87
N LEU A 196 10.45 -23.74 -35.14
CA LEU A 196 10.84 -24.70 -34.12
C LEU A 196 11.84 -24.07 -33.14
N LEU A 197 12.88 -23.39 -33.63
CA LEU A 197 13.85 -22.71 -32.78
C LEU A 197 13.17 -21.75 -31.81
N LEU A 198 12.25 -20.91 -32.29
CA LEU A 198 11.47 -20.02 -31.43
C LEU A 198 10.56 -20.80 -30.47
N SER A 199 9.92 -21.87 -30.94
CA SER A 199 8.98 -22.66 -30.13
C SER A 199 9.63 -23.46 -29.01
N PHE A 200 10.91 -23.82 -29.17
CA PHE A 200 11.71 -24.49 -28.14
C PHE A 200 12.38 -23.52 -27.15
N THR A 201 12.59 -22.27 -27.57
CA THR A 201 13.31 -21.26 -26.77
C THR A 201 12.36 -20.33 -26.02
N PHE A 202 11.18 -20.09 -26.58
CA PHE A 202 10.19 -19.17 -26.03
C PHE A 202 8.82 -19.83 -25.98
N ARG A 203 8.27 -19.91 -24.77
CA ARG A 203 6.91 -20.37 -24.54
C ARG A 203 5.94 -19.30 -25.05
N ALA A 204 4.83 -19.74 -25.65
CA ALA A 204 3.76 -18.81 -25.99
C ALA A 204 3.11 -18.30 -24.68
N PRO A 205 2.94 -16.98 -24.51
CA PRO A 205 2.52 -16.40 -23.24
C PRO A 205 1.11 -16.86 -22.84
N LEU A 206 0.89 -16.98 -21.54
CA LEU A 206 -0.41 -17.19 -20.92
C LEU A 206 -0.44 -16.42 -19.60
N HIS A 207 -1.40 -15.52 -19.44
CA HIS A 207 -1.54 -14.69 -18.24
C HIS A 207 -2.66 -15.21 -17.34
N SER A 208 -2.65 -14.81 -16.08
CA SER A 208 -3.73 -15.15 -15.15
C SER A 208 -4.99 -14.32 -15.49
N PRO A 209 -6.21 -14.86 -15.31
CA PRO A 209 -7.46 -14.14 -15.56
C PRO A 209 -7.58 -12.81 -14.78
N ASP A 210 -6.94 -12.75 -13.60
CA ASP A 210 -7.03 -11.63 -12.66
C ASP A 210 -5.80 -10.69 -12.71
N ASP A 211 -4.95 -10.80 -13.74
CA ASP A 211 -3.75 -9.95 -13.84
C ASP A 211 -4.10 -8.47 -13.97
N GLU A 212 -3.46 -7.62 -13.16
CA GLU A 212 -3.74 -6.17 -13.13
C GLU A 212 -3.25 -5.44 -14.39
N MET A 213 -2.15 -5.92 -14.97
CA MET A 213 -1.55 -5.33 -16.16
C MET A 213 -1.97 -6.13 -17.39
N MET A 214 -3.02 -5.68 -18.05
CA MET A 214 -3.49 -6.28 -19.29
C MET A 214 -2.94 -5.50 -20.51
N LYS A 215 -2.26 -6.20 -21.41
CA LYS A 215 -1.74 -5.63 -22.67
C LYS A 215 -2.26 -6.42 -23.85
N GLY A 216 -2.75 -5.70 -24.86
CA GLY A 216 -3.05 -6.29 -26.15
C GLY A 216 -1.80 -6.87 -26.81
N PRO A 217 -1.95 -7.71 -27.84
CA PRO A 217 -0.81 -8.24 -28.57
C PRO A 217 -0.02 -7.09 -29.23
N TRP A 218 1.29 -7.27 -29.44
CA TRP A 218 2.21 -6.20 -29.88
C TRP A 218 1.74 -5.44 -31.14
N TYR A 219 1.00 -6.11 -32.04
CA TYR A 219 0.44 -5.50 -33.25
C TYR A 219 -0.80 -4.64 -33.02
N PHE A 220 -1.40 -4.65 -31.81
CA PHE A 220 -2.53 -3.81 -31.39
C PHE A 220 -2.23 -2.88 -30.21
N VAL A 221 -1.05 -2.94 -29.58
CA VAL A 221 -0.70 -2.03 -28.47
C VAL A 221 -0.76 -0.56 -28.90
N GLY A 222 -0.30 -0.23 -30.12
CA GLY A 222 -0.45 1.13 -30.65
C GLY A 222 -1.92 1.58 -30.76
N LEU A 223 -2.83 0.68 -31.13
CA LEU A 223 -4.27 0.96 -31.15
C LEU A 223 -4.84 1.09 -29.74
N GLN A 224 -4.36 0.29 -28.79
CA GLN A 224 -4.70 0.40 -27.38
C GLN A 224 -4.32 1.79 -26.83
N GLU A 225 -3.14 2.32 -27.15
CA GLU A 225 -2.78 3.70 -26.81
C GLU A 225 -3.76 4.70 -27.43
N VAL A 226 -4.11 4.56 -28.71
CA VAL A 226 -5.08 5.47 -29.36
C VAL A 226 -6.43 5.46 -28.63
N LEU A 227 -6.91 4.29 -28.22
CA LEU A 227 -8.16 4.13 -27.46
C LEU A 227 -8.14 4.83 -26.09
N HIS A 228 -6.96 5.02 -25.50
CA HIS A 228 -6.81 5.76 -24.24
C HIS A 228 -7.05 7.27 -24.44
N TRP A 229 -6.70 7.82 -25.61
CA TRP A 229 -6.83 9.25 -25.91
C TRP A 229 -8.11 9.60 -26.67
N ILE A 230 -8.75 8.63 -27.32
CA ILE A 230 -9.91 8.84 -28.17
C ILE A 230 -11.10 8.06 -27.61
N GLU A 231 -12.03 8.78 -27.00
CA GLU A 231 -13.24 8.19 -26.40
C GLU A 231 -14.29 7.79 -27.46
N ASN A 232 -14.24 8.37 -28.67
CA ASN A 232 -15.24 8.11 -29.71
C ASN A 232 -14.88 6.86 -30.56
N PRO A 233 -15.65 5.75 -30.46
CA PRO A 233 -15.34 4.51 -31.17
C PRO A 233 -15.36 4.65 -32.70
N LEU A 234 -16.19 5.54 -33.26
CA LEU A 234 -16.26 5.75 -34.71
C LEU A 234 -14.99 6.37 -35.28
N VAL A 235 -14.33 7.25 -34.51
CA VAL A 235 -13.04 7.84 -34.90
C VAL A 235 -11.96 6.77 -34.93
N VAL A 236 -11.97 5.87 -33.95
CA VAL A 236 -11.05 4.72 -33.91
C VAL A 236 -11.29 3.79 -35.10
N MET A 237 -12.56 3.49 -35.41
CA MET A 237 -12.89 2.68 -36.59
C MET A 237 -12.48 3.35 -37.90
N ALA A 238 -12.64 4.67 -38.01
CA ALA A 238 -12.13 5.42 -39.17
C ALA A 238 -10.60 5.29 -39.29
N PHE A 239 -9.87 5.35 -38.18
CA PHE A 239 -8.42 5.14 -38.15
C PHE A 239 -8.02 3.72 -38.60
N VAL A 240 -8.79 2.69 -38.25
CA VAL A 240 -8.56 1.30 -38.69
C VAL A 240 -8.87 1.08 -40.17
N PHE A 241 -9.97 1.65 -40.69
CA PHE A 241 -10.40 1.44 -42.08
C PHE A 241 -9.72 2.36 -43.10
N MET A 242 -9.26 3.55 -42.70
CA MET A 242 -8.62 4.51 -43.59
C MET A 242 -7.37 3.94 -44.31
N PRO A 243 -6.48 3.17 -43.67
CA PRO A 243 -5.40 2.46 -44.33
C PRO A 243 -5.88 1.49 -45.42
N VAL A 244 -6.92 0.72 -45.13
CA VAL A 244 -7.49 -0.29 -46.03
C VAL A 244 -8.08 0.39 -47.27
N VAL A 245 -8.84 1.47 -47.08
CA VAL A 245 -9.42 2.26 -48.17
C VAL A 245 -8.32 2.92 -49.00
N GLY A 246 -7.32 3.54 -48.37
CA GLY A 246 -6.23 4.18 -49.10
C GLY A 246 -5.38 3.19 -49.91
N LEU A 247 -5.12 1.98 -49.38
CA LEU A 247 -4.45 0.91 -50.12
C LEU A 247 -5.29 0.47 -51.33
N TYR A 248 -6.61 0.32 -51.18
CA TYR A 248 -7.49 0.01 -52.32
C TYR A 248 -7.40 1.09 -53.41
N LEU A 249 -7.42 2.36 -53.02
CA LEU A 249 -7.36 3.51 -53.93
C LEU A 249 -6.02 3.65 -54.65
N LEU A 250 -4.90 3.16 -54.11
CA LEU A 250 -3.57 3.29 -54.73
C LEU A 250 -3.54 2.85 -56.19
N ARG A 251 -4.26 1.78 -56.51
CA ARG A 251 -4.38 1.25 -57.89
C ARG A 251 -5.03 2.24 -58.87
N PHE A 252 -5.98 3.04 -58.39
CA PHE A 252 -6.79 3.94 -59.22
C PHE A 252 -6.21 5.37 -59.30
N THR A 253 -5.10 5.64 -58.60
CA THR A 253 -4.53 6.98 -58.47
C THR A 253 -3.34 7.22 -59.40
N ARG A 254 -3.17 8.46 -59.86
CA ARG A 254 -2.01 8.88 -60.66
C ARG A 254 -0.74 8.88 -59.82
N ASN A 255 0.43 8.72 -60.47
CA ASN A 255 1.74 8.58 -59.81
C ASN A 255 2.04 9.59 -58.68
N LYS A 256 1.66 10.86 -58.83
CA LYS A 256 1.87 11.88 -57.78
C LYS A 256 1.02 11.62 -56.52
N VAL A 257 -0.27 11.32 -56.71
CA VAL A 257 -1.21 11.04 -55.61
C VAL A 257 -0.86 9.72 -54.93
N SER A 258 -0.52 8.69 -55.70
CA SER A 258 -0.04 7.40 -55.19
C SER A 258 1.20 7.58 -54.30
N GLN A 259 2.16 8.42 -54.70
CA GLN A 259 3.34 8.72 -53.89
C GLN A 259 3.00 9.44 -52.58
N THR A 260 2.08 10.42 -52.61
CA THR A 260 1.59 11.09 -51.39
C THR A 260 0.93 10.11 -50.43
N ILE A 261 0.05 9.23 -50.92
CA ILE A 261 -0.61 8.20 -50.10
C ILE A 261 0.42 7.25 -49.48
N LYS A 262 1.44 6.82 -50.24
CA LYS A 262 2.52 5.97 -49.72
C LYS A 262 3.34 6.66 -48.63
N ILE A 263 3.72 7.93 -48.82
CA ILE A 263 4.44 8.71 -47.79
C ILE A 263 3.58 8.84 -46.53
N PHE A 264 2.29 9.15 -46.70
CA PHE A 264 1.35 9.21 -45.60
C PHE A 264 1.30 7.89 -44.81
N PHE A 265 1.23 6.74 -45.50
CA PHE A 265 1.28 5.43 -44.83
C PHE A 265 2.58 5.15 -44.09
N VAL A 266 3.72 5.56 -44.63
CA VAL A 266 5.00 5.44 -43.92
C VAL A 266 5.00 6.29 -42.65
N LEU A 267 4.55 7.54 -42.72
CA LEU A 267 4.45 8.42 -41.55
C LEU A 267 3.48 7.85 -40.49
N MET A 268 2.33 7.36 -40.92
CA MET A 268 1.34 6.73 -40.04
C MET A 268 1.88 5.45 -39.40
N ALA A 269 2.60 4.61 -40.14
CA ALA A 269 3.27 3.42 -39.60
C ALA A 269 4.35 3.79 -38.57
N LEU A 270 5.15 4.83 -38.83
CA LEU A 270 6.13 5.34 -37.87
C LEU A 270 5.47 5.84 -36.58
N LEU A 271 4.38 6.61 -36.70
CA LEU A 271 3.59 7.05 -35.56
C LEU A 271 3.05 5.86 -34.76
N TYR A 272 2.50 4.86 -35.44
CA TYR A 272 1.97 3.66 -34.80
C TYR A 272 3.05 2.86 -34.06
N ILE A 273 4.27 2.77 -34.62
CA ILE A 273 5.43 2.15 -33.96
C ILE A 273 5.80 2.92 -32.70
N ILE A 274 5.84 4.26 -32.75
CA ILE A 274 6.13 5.09 -31.56
C ILE A 274 5.08 4.87 -30.48
N LEU A 275 3.80 4.83 -30.83
CA LEU A 275 2.72 4.54 -29.88
C LEU A 275 2.85 3.12 -29.29
N SER A 276 3.17 2.14 -30.13
CA SER A 276 3.37 0.76 -29.67
C SER A 276 4.55 0.65 -28.71
N ILE A 277 5.66 1.36 -28.97
CA ILE A 277 6.82 1.44 -28.05
C ILE A 277 6.40 2.09 -26.73
N ASN A 278 5.63 3.18 -26.78
CA ASN A 278 5.12 3.85 -25.58
C ASN A 278 4.28 2.90 -24.71
N GLY A 279 3.31 2.19 -25.30
CA GLY A 279 2.45 1.26 -24.58
C GLY A 279 3.19 0.03 -24.05
N LEU A 280 4.18 -0.48 -24.78
CA LEU A 280 4.96 -1.64 -24.33
C LEU A 280 5.93 -1.31 -23.19
N PHE A 281 6.66 -0.19 -23.28
CA PHE A 281 7.81 0.09 -22.41
C PHE A 281 7.60 1.21 -21.39
N PHE A 282 6.56 2.04 -21.50
CA PHE A 282 6.37 3.19 -20.62
C PHE A 282 5.01 3.22 -19.91
N ARG A 283 4.10 2.29 -20.23
CA ARG A 283 2.79 2.14 -19.57
C ARG A 283 2.74 0.93 -18.65
N ALA A 284 2.29 1.18 -17.42
CA ALA A 284 2.06 0.19 -16.37
C ALA A 284 0.56 -0.03 -16.12
N ALA A 285 0.22 -0.80 -15.08
CA ALA A 285 -1.15 -1.00 -14.63
C ALA A 285 -1.87 0.35 -14.41
N TYR A 286 -3.18 0.40 -14.69
CA TYR A 286 -4.00 1.61 -14.61
C TYR A 286 -3.48 2.79 -15.46
N TRP A 287 -2.77 2.50 -16.56
CA TRP A 287 -2.25 3.50 -17.52
C TRP A 287 -1.21 4.48 -16.95
N GLN A 288 -0.65 4.17 -15.78
CA GLN A 288 0.39 4.99 -15.18
C GLN A 288 1.66 5.00 -16.03
N TRP A 289 2.28 6.18 -16.12
CA TRP A 289 3.56 6.33 -16.79
C TRP A 289 4.68 5.83 -15.86
N GLN A 290 5.53 4.95 -16.37
CA GLN A 290 6.70 4.45 -15.66
C GLN A 290 7.95 4.56 -16.53
N TRP A 291 9.06 4.94 -15.89
CA TRP A 291 10.36 4.99 -16.55
C TRP A 291 11.12 3.67 -16.36
N PRO A 292 11.87 3.17 -17.37
CA PRO A 292 12.65 1.93 -17.25
C PRO A 292 13.71 1.90 -16.13
N TRP A 293 14.05 3.05 -15.56
CA TRP A 293 15.00 3.20 -14.46
C TRP A 293 14.33 3.48 -13.10
N ASP A 294 13.00 3.38 -13.03
CA ASP A 294 12.27 3.37 -11.76
C ASP A 294 12.51 2.02 -11.04
N ASN A 295 12.69 2.06 -9.73
CA ASN A 295 12.85 0.84 -8.92
C ASN A 295 11.60 -0.06 -8.95
N ALA A 296 10.43 0.52 -9.23
CA ALA A 296 9.17 -0.21 -9.40
C ALA A 296 8.87 -0.63 -10.86
N TYR A 297 9.79 -0.39 -11.80
CA TYR A 297 9.58 -0.72 -13.20
C TYR A 297 9.52 -2.22 -13.42
N LYS A 298 8.37 -2.71 -13.92
CA LYS A 298 8.17 -4.09 -14.35
C LYS A 298 7.87 -4.10 -15.85
N LEU A 299 8.82 -4.58 -16.64
CA LEU A 299 8.57 -4.84 -18.06
C LEU A 299 7.76 -6.13 -18.17
N ALA A 300 6.58 -6.06 -18.78
CA ALA A 300 5.88 -7.26 -19.23
C ALA A 300 6.83 -8.07 -20.14
N PRO A 301 7.17 -9.32 -19.83
CA PRO A 301 8.09 -10.08 -20.64
C PRO A 301 7.55 -10.18 -22.06
N LEU A 302 8.29 -9.63 -23.03
CA LEU A 302 7.94 -9.72 -24.45
C LEU A 302 8.18 -11.15 -24.99
N LEU A 303 9.02 -11.90 -24.29
CA LEU A 303 9.49 -13.24 -24.62
C LEU A 303 9.67 -14.04 -23.32
N ASP A 304 8.85 -15.06 -23.12
CA ASP A 304 9.00 -15.97 -21.98
C ASP A 304 10.05 -17.04 -22.29
N GLN A 305 11.28 -16.83 -21.80
CA GLN A 305 12.39 -17.78 -21.93
C GLN A 305 12.17 -18.97 -21.00
N GLU A 306 11.44 -19.96 -21.50
CA GLU A 306 11.25 -21.27 -20.87
C GLU A 306 11.57 -22.36 -21.89
N PHE A 307 12.53 -23.21 -21.55
CA PHE A 307 12.80 -24.41 -22.33
C PHE A 307 11.76 -25.47 -21.99
N ILE A 308 11.17 -26.08 -23.02
CA ILE A 308 10.24 -27.21 -22.82
C ILE A 308 11.01 -28.36 -22.15
N SER A 309 10.67 -28.68 -20.90
CA SER A 309 11.21 -29.85 -20.22
C SER A 309 10.47 -31.11 -20.69
N TRP A 310 11.24 -32.16 -20.97
CA TRP A 310 10.74 -33.45 -21.46
C TRP A 310 10.73 -34.51 -20.37
N GLU A 311 10.90 -34.11 -19.10
CA GLU A 311 10.88 -35.05 -17.99
C GLU A 311 9.48 -35.66 -17.82
N ALA A 312 9.45 -36.94 -17.43
CA ALA A 312 8.22 -37.70 -17.32
C ALA A 312 7.24 -37.02 -16.36
N THR A 313 6.09 -36.61 -16.91
CA THR A 313 4.95 -36.06 -16.19
C THR A 313 4.59 -36.93 -15.00
N ILE A 314 4.70 -36.37 -13.79
CA ILE A 314 4.06 -36.93 -12.59
C ILE A 314 2.56 -37.07 -12.92
N SER A 315 1.98 -38.23 -12.67
CA SER A 315 0.55 -38.46 -12.95
C SER A 315 -0.32 -37.77 -11.89
N GLY A 316 -1.33 -37.02 -12.31
CA GLY A 316 -2.31 -36.37 -11.43
C GLY A 316 -2.89 -35.08 -12.02
N ASN A 317 -4.18 -34.84 -11.80
CA ASN A 317 -4.85 -33.60 -12.22
C ASN A 317 -4.32 -32.41 -11.40
N LEU A 318 -4.06 -31.29 -12.07
CA LEU A 318 -3.70 -30.05 -11.38
C LEU A 318 -4.91 -29.47 -10.64
N PRO A 319 -4.73 -29.00 -9.39
CA PRO A 319 -5.80 -28.30 -8.71
C PRO A 319 -6.09 -26.98 -9.42
N VAL A 320 -7.38 -26.67 -9.52
CA VAL A 320 -7.87 -25.40 -10.06
C VAL A 320 -8.49 -24.61 -8.91
N ILE A 321 -7.86 -23.50 -8.54
CA ILE A 321 -8.31 -22.62 -7.45
C ILE A 321 -8.72 -21.29 -8.07
N GLN A 322 -9.96 -20.84 -7.82
CA GLN A 322 -10.52 -19.62 -8.42
C GLN A 322 -10.36 -19.55 -9.95
N GLY A 323 -10.53 -20.66 -10.66
CA GLY A 323 -10.37 -20.72 -12.11
C GLY A 323 -8.92 -20.68 -12.60
N ARG A 324 -7.92 -20.75 -11.70
CA ARG A 324 -6.49 -20.77 -12.01
C ARG A 324 -5.87 -22.12 -11.68
N VAL A 325 -4.99 -22.60 -12.56
CA VAL A 325 -4.18 -23.80 -12.28
C VAL A 325 -3.17 -23.47 -11.19
N GLU A 326 -2.96 -24.39 -10.25
CA GLU A 326 -2.03 -24.23 -9.12
C GLU A 326 -1.06 -25.42 -9.02
N ALA A 327 -0.06 -25.48 -9.92
CA ALA A 327 0.94 -26.53 -9.91
C ALA A 327 1.81 -26.52 -8.64
N CYS A 328 1.91 -25.39 -7.92
CA CYS A 328 2.62 -25.31 -6.64
C CYS A 328 2.12 -26.37 -5.64
N LEU A 329 0.81 -26.65 -5.65
CA LEU A 329 0.18 -27.62 -4.77
C LEU A 329 0.48 -29.08 -5.12
N THR A 330 1.12 -29.39 -6.25
CA THR A 330 1.56 -30.77 -6.53
C THR A 330 2.72 -31.18 -5.62
N CYS A 331 3.60 -30.24 -5.29
CA CYS A 331 4.75 -30.47 -4.39
C CYS A 331 4.45 -30.03 -2.95
N HIS A 332 3.62 -29.00 -2.79
CA HIS A 332 3.26 -28.41 -1.49
C HIS A 332 1.89 -28.84 -0.97
N ALA A 333 1.37 -29.97 -1.45
CA ALA A 333 0.09 -30.53 -1.01
C ALA A 333 0.04 -30.70 0.52
N GLY A 334 -1.07 -30.26 1.13
CA GLY A 334 -1.33 -30.45 2.55
C GLY A 334 -0.52 -29.53 3.48
N MET A 335 -0.01 -28.41 2.97
CA MET A 335 0.59 -27.36 3.80
C MET A 335 -0.42 -26.83 4.82
N GLN A 336 0.02 -26.65 6.06
CA GLN A 336 -0.83 -26.24 7.19
C GLN A 336 -0.39 -24.89 7.76
N GLY A 337 -1.19 -24.36 8.70
CA GLY A 337 -0.86 -23.13 9.43
C GLY A 337 -1.47 -21.86 8.87
N PHE A 338 -2.37 -21.95 7.89
CA PHE A 338 -3.07 -20.80 7.31
C PHE A 338 -4.34 -20.42 8.08
N SER A 339 -4.72 -19.14 7.99
CA SER A 339 -6.03 -18.67 8.40
C SER A 339 -7.11 -19.03 7.36
N ASP A 340 -8.38 -19.09 7.77
CA ASP A 340 -9.47 -19.55 6.92
C ASP A 340 -9.57 -18.81 5.58
N GLY A 341 -9.33 -17.49 5.57
CA GLY A 341 -9.37 -16.65 4.36
C GLY A 341 -8.16 -16.79 3.43
N HIS A 342 -7.01 -17.26 3.94
CA HIS A 342 -5.75 -17.34 3.20
C HIS A 342 -5.27 -18.78 2.96
N LYS A 343 -6.19 -19.73 3.02
CA LYS A 343 -5.91 -21.14 2.72
C LYS A 343 -5.56 -21.32 1.23
N PRO A 344 -4.53 -22.11 0.89
CA PRO A 344 -4.19 -22.39 -0.51
C PRO A 344 -5.33 -23.03 -1.29
N GLU A 345 -6.24 -23.75 -0.63
CA GLU A 345 -7.44 -24.31 -1.26
C GLU A 345 -8.45 -23.24 -1.70
N ASN A 346 -8.37 -22.03 -1.14
CA ASN A 346 -9.28 -20.93 -1.43
C ASN A 346 -8.69 -19.92 -2.41
N ILE A 347 -7.39 -19.60 -2.28
CA ILE A 347 -6.74 -18.51 -3.04
C ILE A 347 -5.48 -18.92 -3.81
N GLY A 348 -4.99 -20.15 -3.61
CA GLY A 348 -3.73 -20.61 -4.20
C GLY A 348 -2.48 -20.07 -3.50
N CYS A 349 -1.32 -20.47 -3.99
CA CYS A 349 -0.01 -19.98 -3.54
C CYS A 349 0.48 -18.82 -4.43
N PHE A 350 0.17 -18.88 -5.73
CA PHE A 350 0.57 -17.91 -6.74
C PHE A 350 0.01 -16.52 -6.46
N ALA A 351 -1.23 -16.42 -5.96
CA ALA A 351 -1.86 -15.14 -5.68
C ALA A 351 -1.08 -14.27 -4.67
N CYS A 352 -0.30 -14.90 -3.78
CA CYS A 352 0.55 -14.19 -2.83
C CYS A 352 1.99 -14.12 -3.33
N HIS A 353 2.55 -15.26 -3.75
CA HIS A 353 3.98 -15.41 -3.97
C HIS A 353 4.41 -15.22 -5.42
N GLY A 354 3.51 -15.21 -6.39
CA GLY A 354 3.86 -15.27 -7.81
C GLY A 354 4.52 -16.60 -8.17
N GLY A 355 5.51 -16.58 -9.06
CA GLY A 355 6.13 -17.78 -9.64
C GLY A 355 5.47 -18.21 -10.95
N ASP A 356 5.79 -19.41 -11.44
CA ASP A 356 5.07 -20.05 -12.55
C ASP A 356 4.12 -21.13 -11.99
N PRO A 357 2.78 -20.89 -11.98
CA PRO A 357 1.80 -21.84 -11.47
C PRO A 357 1.45 -22.94 -12.48
N TRP A 358 2.01 -22.92 -13.68
CA TRP A 358 1.76 -23.88 -14.76
C TRP A 358 2.87 -24.92 -14.92
N THR A 359 3.98 -24.78 -14.20
CA THR A 359 5.08 -25.75 -14.26
C THR A 359 5.23 -26.52 -12.96
N ARG A 360 5.69 -27.76 -13.07
CA ARG A 360 6.05 -28.62 -11.93
C ARG A 360 7.56 -28.68 -11.71
N ASP A 361 8.34 -28.06 -12.60
CA ASP A 361 9.78 -27.94 -12.43
C ASP A 361 10.07 -27.00 -11.25
N LYS A 362 10.92 -27.44 -10.33
CA LYS A 362 11.23 -26.70 -9.11
C LYS A 362 11.88 -25.34 -9.41
N PHE A 363 12.74 -25.25 -10.41
CA PHE A 363 13.48 -24.01 -10.68
C PHE A 363 12.61 -23.02 -11.43
N GLU A 364 11.86 -23.46 -12.43
CA GLU A 364 10.95 -22.60 -13.17
C GLU A 364 9.75 -22.17 -12.31
N ALA A 365 9.15 -23.06 -11.50
CA ALA A 365 8.00 -22.71 -10.66
C ALA A 365 8.32 -21.60 -9.63
N HIS A 366 9.56 -21.58 -9.11
CA HIS A 366 10.00 -20.57 -8.13
C HIS A 366 10.68 -19.36 -8.77
N LYS A 367 10.83 -19.31 -10.09
CA LYS A 367 11.40 -18.16 -10.80
C LYS A 367 10.51 -16.94 -10.58
N ASP A 368 11.11 -15.81 -10.27
CA ASP A 368 10.40 -14.55 -9.98
C ASP A 368 9.41 -14.59 -8.79
N MET A 369 9.50 -15.62 -7.94
CA MET A 369 8.67 -15.73 -6.73
C MET A 369 9.07 -14.69 -5.66
N VAL A 370 8.08 -14.01 -5.10
CA VAL A 370 8.20 -13.06 -4.00
C VAL A 370 8.28 -13.82 -2.67
N LYS A 371 9.40 -13.66 -1.97
CA LYS A 371 9.64 -14.34 -0.68
C LYS A 371 8.81 -13.76 0.47
N VAL A 372 8.53 -12.46 0.45
CA VAL A 372 7.84 -11.72 1.50
C VAL A 372 6.73 -10.88 0.87
N PRO A 373 5.55 -11.48 0.60
CA PRO A 373 4.44 -10.78 -0.05
C PRO A 373 3.65 -9.94 0.96
N GLY A 374 3.39 -8.68 0.65
CA GLY A 374 2.69 -7.72 1.51
C GLY A 374 3.56 -6.56 2.00
N ASN A 375 4.85 -6.52 1.63
CA ASN A 375 5.64 -5.29 1.72
C ASN A 375 4.98 -4.20 0.85
N LEU A 376 5.10 -2.91 1.20
CA LEU A 376 4.41 -1.88 0.43
C LEU A 376 4.87 -1.80 -1.03
N SER A 377 6.10 -2.24 -1.36
CA SER A 377 6.57 -2.34 -2.76
C SER A 377 5.91 -3.45 -3.59
N ASN A 378 5.30 -4.45 -2.96
CA ASN A 378 4.72 -5.61 -3.63
C ASN A 378 3.30 -5.96 -3.14
N SER A 379 2.74 -5.15 -2.25
CA SER A 379 1.42 -5.38 -1.64
C SER A 379 0.32 -5.22 -2.68
N LYS A 380 0.53 -4.40 -3.70
CA LYS A 380 -0.42 -4.21 -4.80
C LYS A 380 -0.61 -5.51 -5.59
N GLU A 381 0.49 -6.17 -5.96
CA GLU A 381 0.45 -7.42 -6.74
C GLU A 381 0.09 -8.65 -5.90
N SER A 382 0.21 -8.57 -4.57
CA SER A 382 -0.15 -9.65 -3.65
C SER A 382 -1.49 -9.36 -2.97
N CYS A 383 -1.47 -8.67 -1.82
CA CYS A 383 -2.64 -8.34 -1.02
C CYS A 383 -3.67 -7.46 -1.75
N GLY A 384 -3.27 -6.71 -2.77
CA GLY A 384 -4.06 -5.72 -3.48
C GLY A 384 -4.66 -6.20 -4.80
N SER A 385 -4.43 -7.46 -5.18
CA SER A 385 -4.94 -8.03 -6.42
C SER A 385 -6.49 -8.01 -6.49
N VAL A 386 -7.05 -8.15 -7.70
CA VAL A 386 -8.46 -7.89 -8.06
C VAL A 386 -9.49 -8.66 -7.19
N ASN A 387 -9.10 -9.77 -6.56
CA ASN A 387 -9.95 -10.58 -5.68
C ASN A 387 -9.54 -10.57 -4.18
N CYS A 388 -8.66 -9.65 -3.79
CA CYS A 388 -8.11 -9.54 -2.44
C CYS A 388 -8.56 -8.24 -1.73
N HIS A 389 -7.63 -7.36 -1.35
CA HIS A 389 -7.86 -6.14 -0.59
C HIS A 389 -7.39 -4.86 -1.32
N PRO A 390 -7.76 -4.63 -2.61
CA PRO A 390 -7.26 -3.50 -3.41
C PRO A 390 -7.48 -2.14 -2.75
N ALA A 391 -8.69 -1.90 -2.25
CA ALA A 391 -9.06 -0.63 -1.61
C ALA A 391 -8.30 -0.35 -0.31
N ILE A 392 -7.89 -1.39 0.42
CA ILE A 392 -7.08 -1.23 1.64
C ILE A 392 -5.64 -0.90 1.25
N VAL A 393 -5.08 -1.63 0.28
CA VAL A 393 -3.70 -1.40 -0.18
C VAL A 393 -3.52 0.02 -0.71
N GLU A 394 -4.50 0.55 -1.45
CA GLU A 394 -4.48 1.91 -1.97
C GLU A 394 -4.34 2.95 -0.85
N ARG A 395 -5.17 2.86 0.21
CA ARG A 395 -5.20 3.84 1.30
C ARG A 395 -4.09 3.68 2.35
N VAL A 396 -3.50 2.49 2.51
CA VAL A 396 -2.39 2.27 3.47
C VAL A 396 -1.21 3.21 3.19
N SER A 397 -0.95 3.49 1.91
CA SER A 397 0.13 4.39 1.49
C SER A 397 -0.04 5.84 1.97
N SER A 398 -1.28 6.29 2.26
CA SER A 398 -1.56 7.63 2.77
C SER A 398 -1.55 7.72 4.30
N SER A 399 -1.45 6.58 5.00
CA SER A 399 -1.50 6.53 6.47
C SER A 399 -0.31 7.22 7.13
N MET A 400 -0.50 7.66 8.39
CA MET A 400 0.58 8.28 9.18
C MET A 400 1.74 7.31 9.44
N MET A 401 1.46 6.00 9.55
CA MET A 401 2.48 4.97 9.74
C MET A 401 3.32 4.74 8.46
N ALA A 402 2.74 4.96 7.27
CA ALA A 402 3.46 4.87 6.01
C ALA A 402 4.25 6.14 5.68
N THR A 403 3.68 7.32 5.96
CA THR A 403 4.21 8.61 5.52
C THR A 403 5.19 9.26 6.51
N LEU A 404 4.95 9.12 7.83
CA LEU A 404 5.62 9.88 8.90
C LEU A 404 5.48 11.42 8.77
N SER A 405 4.45 11.90 8.06
CA SER A 405 4.31 13.31 7.63
C SER A 405 4.64 14.35 8.71
N GLY A 406 3.89 14.36 9.82
CA GLY A 406 4.06 15.34 10.89
C GLY A 406 5.36 15.24 11.69
N MET A 407 6.05 14.10 11.63
CA MET A 407 7.39 13.98 12.23
C MET A 407 8.41 14.65 11.32
N ILE A 408 8.30 14.43 10.01
CA ILE A 408 9.21 15.00 9.01
C ILE A 408 9.05 16.52 8.96
N SER A 409 7.81 17.04 8.93
CA SER A 409 7.56 18.48 8.87
C SER A 409 8.04 19.21 10.12
N VAL A 410 7.79 18.65 11.32
CA VAL A 410 8.28 19.24 12.58
C VAL A 410 9.81 19.26 12.62
N ASP A 411 10.47 18.18 12.18
CA ASP A 411 11.94 18.12 12.16
C ASP A 411 12.53 19.15 11.20
N LYS A 412 12.07 19.18 9.94
CA LYS A 412 12.48 20.19 8.95
C LYS A 412 12.26 21.62 9.45
N TRP A 413 11.14 21.87 10.13
CA TRP A 413 10.86 23.19 10.70
C TRP A 413 11.84 23.59 11.80
N VAL A 414 12.19 22.66 12.70
CA VAL A 414 13.15 22.89 13.78
C VAL A 414 14.55 23.16 13.24
N PHE A 415 14.93 22.51 12.14
CA PHE A 415 16.17 22.78 11.42
C PHE A 415 16.13 24.04 10.53
N GLY A 416 14.98 24.73 10.45
CA GLY A 416 14.81 25.94 9.66
C GLY A 416 14.68 25.70 8.14
N GLU A 417 14.46 24.46 7.71
CA GLU A 417 14.34 24.09 6.29
C GLU A 417 12.96 24.40 5.71
N ILE A 418 11.92 24.44 6.56
CA ILE A 418 10.56 24.85 6.19
C ILE A 418 10.01 25.88 7.20
N PRO A 419 9.08 26.77 6.80
CA PRO A 419 8.65 27.87 7.65
C PRO A 419 7.66 27.50 8.76
N LEU A 420 6.96 26.36 8.63
CA LEU A 420 5.89 25.93 9.54
C LEU A 420 6.02 24.44 9.87
N PRO A 421 5.58 23.99 11.06
CA PRO A 421 5.63 22.58 11.49
C PRO A 421 4.62 21.66 10.79
N ASP A 422 3.76 22.21 9.93
CA ASP A 422 2.71 21.47 9.23
C ASP A 422 3.11 21.25 7.76
N GLY A 423 2.91 20.03 7.26
CA GLY A 423 3.20 19.67 5.88
C GLY A 423 2.78 18.24 5.55
N HIS A 424 2.55 18.00 4.26
CA HIS A 424 2.31 16.67 3.70
C HIS A 424 3.61 16.12 3.13
N GLU A 425 4.33 15.38 3.97
CA GLU A 425 5.63 14.78 3.66
C GLU A 425 5.48 13.27 3.49
N LYS A 426 6.40 12.66 2.73
CA LYS A 426 6.52 11.20 2.63
C LYS A 426 7.92 10.77 2.98
N ILE A 427 8.04 9.80 3.87
CA ILE A 427 9.32 9.24 4.30
C ILE A 427 10.16 8.69 3.14
N THR A 428 9.54 8.20 2.07
CA THR A 428 10.24 7.70 0.88
C THR A 428 10.88 8.80 0.04
N GLU A 429 10.49 10.06 0.25
CA GLU A 429 10.92 11.22 -0.54
C GLU A 429 11.97 12.07 0.19
N ILE A 430 12.32 11.75 1.45
CA ILE A 430 13.31 12.54 2.20
C ILE A 430 14.70 12.44 1.56
N GLY A 431 15.37 13.56 1.42
CA GLY A 431 16.70 13.71 0.83
C GLY A 431 17.85 13.52 1.83
N GLN A 432 18.85 14.39 1.73
CA GLN A 432 20.13 14.35 2.46
C GLN A 432 20.45 15.70 3.12
N SER A 433 19.45 16.54 3.34
CA SER A 433 19.60 17.78 4.14
C SER A 433 19.89 17.45 5.61
N PRO A 434 20.36 18.42 6.42
CA PRO A 434 20.61 18.21 7.84
C PRO A 434 19.44 17.54 8.60
N ALA A 435 18.20 18.04 8.42
CA ALA A 435 17.01 17.46 9.04
C ALA A 435 16.71 16.05 8.52
N GLU A 436 16.79 15.86 7.20
CA GLU A 436 16.48 14.57 6.60
C GLU A 436 17.51 13.49 6.98
N VAL A 437 18.78 13.84 7.13
CA VAL A 437 19.81 12.92 7.66
C VAL A 437 19.59 12.66 9.15
N HIS A 438 19.18 13.66 9.93
CA HIS A 438 18.79 13.48 11.33
C HIS A 438 17.65 12.45 11.46
N LEU A 439 16.59 12.59 10.65
CA LEU A 439 15.52 11.60 10.56
C LEU A 439 16.04 10.23 10.12
N ARG A 440 16.88 10.14 9.09
CA ARG A 440 17.48 8.87 8.62
C ARG A 440 18.30 8.19 9.72
N ASN A 441 19.03 8.93 10.55
CA ASN A 441 19.85 8.35 11.61
C ASN A 441 19.03 7.88 12.82
N LEU A 442 17.94 8.57 13.17
CA LEU A 442 17.26 8.36 14.46
C LEU A 442 15.82 7.83 14.36
N CYS A 443 15.09 8.18 13.30
CA CYS A 443 13.63 8.07 13.26
C CYS A 443 13.07 7.28 12.07
N ALA A 444 13.76 7.25 10.93
CA ALA A 444 13.23 6.71 9.67
C ALA A 444 12.97 5.21 9.73
N GLY A 445 13.55 4.46 10.67
CA GLY A 445 13.33 3.01 10.78
C GLY A 445 11.95 2.60 11.31
N CYS A 446 11.11 3.55 11.72
CA CYS A 446 9.77 3.28 12.28
C CYS A 446 8.64 3.24 11.23
N HIS A 447 8.91 3.53 9.96
CA HIS A 447 7.86 3.57 8.94
C HIS A 447 7.41 2.18 8.50
N LEU A 448 6.12 2.05 8.18
CA LEU A 448 5.49 0.82 7.73
C LEU A 448 6.07 0.30 6.41
N GLY A 449 6.56 1.23 5.59
CA GLY A 449 7.15 0.94 4.28
C GLY A 449 8.59 0.41 4.31
N ASN A 450 9.20 0.22 5.48
CA ASN A 450 10.55 -0.37 5.52
C ASN A 450 10.47 -1.80 4.98
N GLU A 451 11.32 -2.13 4.01
CA GLU A 451 11.23 -3.38 3.28
C GLU A 451 11.74 -4.55 4.11
N LYS A 452 10.88 -5.55 4.31
CA LYS A 452 11.29 -6.80 4.94
C LYS A 452 11.88 -7.73 3.89
N THR A 453 13.19 -7.91 3.93
CA THR A 453 13.95 -8.72 2.96
C THR A 453 14.19 -10.16 3.41
N LYS A 454 13.98 -10.45 4.69
CA LYS A 454 14.21 -11.78 5.30
C LYS A 454 12.91 -12.43 5.74
N VAL A 455 12.80 -13.73 5.52
CA VAL A 455 11.71 -14.56 6.03
C VAL A 455 11.96 -14.90 7.51
N GLY A 456 10.89 -15.02 8.29
CA GLY A 456 10.95 -15.43 9.69
C GLY A 456 10.26 -14.49 10.65
N LYS A 457 10.21 -14.92 11.92
CA LYS A 457 9.72 -14.07 13.01
C LYS A 457 10.57 -12.80 13.01
N ALA A 458 9.91 -11.65 12.96
CA ALA A 458 10.58 -10.38 13.10
C ALA A 458 11.32 -10.37 14.45
N ASP A 459 12.64 -10.21 14.42
CA ASP A 459 13.42 -9.98 15.62
C ASP A 459 12.96 -8.66 16.27
N TRP A 460 13.31 -8.47 17.55
CA TRP A 460 13.05 -7.19 18.20
C TRP A 460 13.72 -6.07 17.40
N LEU A 461 12.94 -5.05 17.00
CA LEU A 461 13.31 -3.94 16.10
C LEU A 461 13.38 -4.25 14.60
N ASP A 462 13.01 -5.45 14.16
CA ASP A 462 12.72 -5.70 12.74
C ASP A 462 11.36 -5.08 12.40
N ARG A 463 11.39 -3.81 11.94
CA ARG A 463 10.24 -2.94 11.71
C ARG A 463 9.89 -2.87 10.23
N GLY A 464 8.64 -2.50 9.94
CA GLY A 464 8.12 -2.43 8.57
C GLY A 464 7.59 -3.77 8.08
N GLY A 465 7.60 -3.96 6.77
CA GLY A 465 7.02 -5.13 6.09
C GLY A 465 5.59 -4.91 5.60
N GLY A 466 5.13 -3.65 5.50
CA GLY A 466 3.79 -3.33 5.00
C GLY A 466 2.69 -4.02 5.79
N CYS A 467 1.81 -4.74 5.10
CA CYS A 467 0.70 -5.48 5.70
C CYS A 467 1.19 -6.54 6.71
N LEU A 468 2.35 -7.14 6.47
CA LEU A 468 2.91 -8.20 7.31
C LEU A 468 3.42 -7.71 8.66
N ALA A 469 3.65 -6.40 8.81
CA ALA A 469 4.09 -5.81 10.08
C ALA A 469 3.12 -6.15 11.23
N CYS A 470 1.83 -6.21 10.93
CA CYS A 470 0.77 -6.50 11.91
C CYS A 470 0.15 -7.88 11.73
N HIS A 471 -0.02 -8.35 10.49
CA HIS A 471 -0.84 -9.53 10.20
C HIS A 471 -0.09 -10.86 10.18
N LEU A 472 1.25 -10.86 10.09
CA LEU A 472 2.04 -12.08 9.95
C LEU A 472 2.37 -12.72 11.30
N ASN A 473 1.86 -13.91 11.54
CA ASN A 473 2.01 -14.65 12.78
C ASN A 473 2.80 -15.96 12.59
N TYR A 474 3.75 -16.20 13.50
CA TYR A 474 4.59 -17.40 13.51
C TYR A 474 4.29 -18.21 14.76
N ASN A 475 3.63 -19.35 14.60
CA ASN A 475 3.51 -20.36 15.65
C ASN A 475 4.77 -21.26 15.70
N ASP A 476 4.89 -22.08 16.75
CA ASP A 476 6.07 -22.93 16.97
C ASP A 476 6.32 -23.91 15.81
N ASN A 477 5.27 -24.42 15.17
CA ASN A 477 5.40 -25.33 14.01
C ASN A 477 5.94 -24.60 12.77
N ALA A 478 5.50 -23.37 12.52
CA ALA A 478 5.99 -22.52 11.44
C ALA A 478 7.46 -22.14 11.67
N ILE A 479 7.83 -21.80 12.92
CA ILE A 479 9.23 -21.52 13.31
C ILE A 479 10.10 -22.76 13.10
N SER A 480 9.65 -23.93 13.57
CA SER A 480 10.39 -25.18 13.37
C SER A 480 10.55 -25.53 11.88
N SER A 481 9.51 -25.32 11.08
CA SER A 481 9.56 -25.55 9.63
C SER A 481 10.55 -24.61 8.95
N LEU A 482 10.55 -23.33 9.32
CA LEU A 482 11.51 -22.35 8.83
C LEU A 482 12.95 -22.70 9.19
N GLN A 483 13.21 -23.08 10.45
CA GLN A 483 14.55 -23.47 10.91
C GLN A 483 15.08 -24.67 10.13
N LYS A 484 14.22 -25.66 9.85
CA LYS A 484 14.57 -26.79 8.98
C LYS A 484 14.92 -26.32 7.58
N MET A 485 14.08 -25.48 6.96
CA MET A 485 14.36 -24.92 5.63
C MET A 485 15.69 -24.16 5.57
N GLN A 486 16.03 -23.39 6.60
CA GLN A 486 17.27 -22.62 6.67
C GLN A 486 18.52 -23.52 6.82
N GLN A 487 18.35 -24.75 7.28
CA GLN A 487 19.42 -25.73 7.46
C GLN A 487 19.51 -26.75 6.30
N GLN A 488 18.56 -26.75 5.38
CA GLN A 488 18.54 -27.65 4.23
C GLN A 488 19.67 -27.36 3.25
N SER A 489 20.34 -28.42 2.79
CA SER A 489 21.27 -28.32 1.66
C SER A 489 20.49 -28.19 0.35
N VAL A 490 21.15 -27.69 -0.70
CA VAL A 490 20.56 -27.57 -2.06
C VAL A 490 20.06 -28.92 -2.60
N SER A 491 20.63 -30.03 -2.11
CA SER A 491 20.25 -31.40 -2.45
C SER A 491 19.07 -31.97 -1.66
N ASP A 492 18.61 -31.30 -0.60
CA ASP A 492 17.45 -31.72 0.17
C ASP A 492 16.16 -31.30 -0.54
N THR A 493 15.29 -32.27 -0.82
CA THR A 493 14.02 -32.09 -1.52
C THR A 493 12.83 -32.08 -0.56
N THR A 494 13.05 -32.15 0.75
CA THR A 494 11.97 -32.16 1.74
C THR A 494 11.22 -30.82 1.74
N THR A 495 9.92 -30.88 1.46
CA THR A 495 9.06 -29.69 1.40
C THR A 495 8.62 -29.24 2.80
N PRO A 496 8.50 -27.92 3.05
CA PRO A 496 7.98 -27.41 4.30
C PRO A 496 6.52 -27.80 4.48
N LYS A 497 6.15 -28.12 5.72
CA LYS A 497 4.78 -28.57 6.07
C LYS A 497 3.91 -27.49 6.70
N TYR A 498 4.52 -26.48 7.32
CA TYR A 498 3.80 -25.40 8.00
C TYR A 498 4.23 -24.04 7.49
N HIS A 499 3.22 -23.22 7.20
CA HIS A 499 3.32 -21.82 6.83
C HIS A 499 2.93 -20.92 8.03
N PRO A 500 3.50 -19.72 8.19
CA PRO A 500 2.97 -18.71 9.13
C PRO A 500 1.56 -18.25 8.72
N ASP A 501 0.67 -17.94 9.66
CA ASP A 501 -0.65 -17.40 9.32
C ASP A 501 -0.58 -15.89 9.03
N ILE A 502 -1.41 -15.45 8.09
CA ILE A 502 -1.78 -14.04 7.92
C ILE A 502 -3.20 -13.90 8.44
N ASP A 503 -3.39 -13.22 9.56
CA ASP A 503 -4.70 -13.14 10.20
C ASP A 503 -4.95 -11.83 10.98
N LEU A 504 -6.10 -11.75 11.64
CA LEU A 504 -6.51 -10.60 12.43
C LEU A 504 -6.12 -10.72 13.92
N LYS A 505 -5.31 -11.72 14.32
CA LYS A 505 -4.83 -11.89 15.70
C LYS A 505 -3.58 -11.04 15.91
N ILE A 506 -3.79 -9.75 16.10
CA ILE A 506 -2.72 -8.78 16.32
C ILE A 506 -2.53 -8.59 17.82
N THR A 507 -1.32 -8.89 18.31
CA THR A 507 -0.92 -8.70 19.71
C THR A 507 -0.19 -7.36 19.89
N ASN A 508 -0.10 -6.87 21.14
CA ASN A 508 0.62 -5.62 21.44
C ASN A 508 2.11 -5.66 21.08
N ASP A 509 2.73 -6.84 21.01
CA ASP A 509 4.12 -6.99 20.58
C ASP A 509 4.37 -6.40 19.18
N ARG A 510 3.35 -6.44 18.30
CA ARG A 510 3.41 -5.82 16.96
C ARG A 510 3.48 -4.31 17.03
N CYS A 511 2.76 -3.71 17.97
CA CYS A 511 2.81 -2.26 18.21
C CYS A 511 4.12 -1.88 18.90
N LEU A 512 4.58 -2.72 19.84
CA LEU A 512 5.75 -2.47 20.68
C LEU A 512 7.06 -2.37 19.89
N SER A 513 7.20 -3.10 18.78
CA SER A 513 8.39 -3.02 17.90
C SER A 513 8.66 -1.59 17.38
N CYS A 514 7.59 -0.83 17.11
CA CYS A 514 7.65 0.54 16.58
C CYS A 514 7.40 1.59 17.68
N HIS A 515 6.45 1.34 18.59
CA HIS A 515 5.99 2.28 19.62
C HIS A 515 6.70 2.12 20.99
N SER A 516 7.83 1.43 21.04
CA SER A 516 8.70 1.37 22.24
C SER A 516 9.70 2.53 22.37
N ARG A 517 9.89 3.36 21.33
CA ARG A 517 10.85 4.48 21.34
C ARG A 517 10.18 5.84 21.22
N SER A 518 9.50 6.12 20.10
CA SER A 518 8.84 7.42 19.90
C SER A 518 7.59 7.53 20.80
N GLY A 519 7.62 8.43 21.79
CA GLY A 519 6.57 8.62 22.79
C GLY A 519 6.38 7.48 23.80
N ARG A 520 7.09 6.35 23.63
CA ARG A 520 7.01 5.16 24.49
C ARG A 520 5.58 4.64 24.70
N ILE A 521 4.71 4.82 23.71
CA ILE A 521 3.25 4.59 23.84
C ILE A 521 2.95 3.17 24.33
N ALA A 522 3.55 2.16 23.69
CA ALA A 522 3.28 0.77 24.03
C ALA A 522 3.77 0.41 25.45
N THR A 523 4.93 0.93 25.85
CA THR A 523 5.47 0.69 27.20
C THR A 523 4.70 1.47 28.26
N ASN A 524 4.26 2.70 27.98
CA ASN A 524 3.43 3.48 28.90
C ASN A 524 2.08 2.79 29.16
N PHE A 525 1.45 2.26 28.10
CA PHE A 525 0.20 1.49 28.20
C PHE A 525 0.32 0.31 29.16
N GLU A 526 1.46 -0.37 29.12
CA GLU A 526 1.81 -1.48 30.02
C GLU A 526 2.33 -1.05 31.41
N GLY A 527 2.52 0.25 31.65
CA GLY A 527 3.05 0.77 32.91
C GLY A 527 4.56 0.66 33.06
N TRP A 528 5.32 0.87 32.00
CA TRP A 528 6.80 0.85 31.99
C TRP A 528 7.38 2.16 31.49
N HIS A 529 8.29 2.77 32.28
CA HIS A 529 9.00 3.98 31.93
C HIS A 529 10.49 3.73 31.70
N GLU A 530 11.05 4.27 30.62
CA GLU A 530 12.46 4.13 30.27
C GLU A 530 13.36 4.87 31.27
N THR A 531 14.50 4.26 31.62
CA THR A 531 15.49 4.83 32.56
C THR A 531 16.84 4.99 31.88
N ASN A 532 17.72 5.81 32.48
CA ASN A 532 19.12 5.94 32.05
C ASN A 532 20.04 4.88 32.69
N LEU A 533 19.48 3.85 33.33
CA LEU A 533 20.27 2.78 33.97
C LEU A 533 20.85 1.84 32.93
N LYS A 534 22.05 1.32 33.21
CA LYS A 534 22.68 0.28 32.40
C LYS A 534 22.17 -1.12 32.81
N PRO A 535 22.15 -2.11 31.90
CA PRO A 535 21.67 -3.47 32.19
C PRO A 535 22.30 -4.11 33.43
N GLU A 536 23.60 -3.86 33.67
CA GLU A 536 24.34 -4.44 34.79
C GLU A 536 23.82 -3.97 36.15
N ALA A 537 23.20 -2.79 36.20
CA ALA A 537 22.68 -2.19 37.43
C ALA A 537 21.33 -2.81 37.90
N VAL A 538 20.68 -3.61 37.05
CA VAL A 538 19.32 -4.12 37.27
C VAL A 538 19.20 -5.65 37.24
N ILE A 539 20.32 -6.36 37.14
CA ILE A 539 20.35 -7.82 37.19
C ILE A 539 19.70 -8.32 38.50
N GLY A 540 18.70 -9.20 38.37
CA GLY A 540 17.99 -9.80 39.51
C GLY A 540 16.98 -8.89 40.21
N LYS A 541 16.71 -7.69 39.67
CA LYS A 541 15.76 -6.73 40.25
C LYS A 541 14.39 -6.77 39.53
N PRO A 542 13.34 -7.33 40.14
CA PRO A 542 12.04 -7.56 39.48
C PRO A 542 11.24 -6.28 39.17
N GLU A 543 11.59 -5.14 39.77
CA GLU A 543 10.99 -3.84 39.50
C GLU A 543 11.46 -3.20 38.18
N TYR A 544 12.45 -3.82 37.52
CA TYR A 544 12.94 -3.40 36.22
C TYR A 544 12.64 -4.44 35.12
N ARG A 545 12.50 -3.93 33.91
CA ARG A 545 12.35 -4.74 32.69
C ARG A 545 13.47 -4.37 31.72
N LEU A 546 14.22 -5.37 31.27
CA LEU A 546 15.23 -5.23 30.23
C LEU A 546 14.61 -5.61 28.88
N LEU A 547 14.68 -4.72 27.90
CA LEU A 547 14.28 -5.03 26.53
C LEU A 547 15.46 -5.64 25.74
N PRO A 548 15.21 -6.37 24.64
CA PRO A 548 16.28 -7.02 23.87
C PRO A 548 17.36 -6.06 23.32
N ASP A 549 17.00 -4.78 23.15
CA ASP A 549 17.91 -3.70 22.74
C ASP A 549 18.68 -3.05 23.91
N GLN A 550 18.72 -3.72 25.07
CA GLN A 550 19.44 -3.33 26.29
C GLN A 550 18.89 -2.11 27.03
N ARG A 551 17.75 -1.54 26.60
CA ARG A 551 17.11 -0.46 27.35
C ARG A 551 16.45 -0.99 28.62
N VAL A 552 16.61 -0.23 29.70
CA VAL A 552 16.12 -0.57 31.03
C VAL A 552 14.88 0.27 31.36
N PHE A 553 13.80 -0.40 31.74
CA PHE A 553 12.54 0.22 32.12
C PHE A 553 12.24 -0.03 33.59
N THR A 554 11.60 0.92 34.26
CA THR A 554 11.09 0.81 35.63
C THR A 554 9.57 0.79 35.64
N LYS A 555 8.99 0.14 36.65
CA LYS A 555 7.55 -0.03 36.78
C LYS A 555 6.86 1.27 37.20
N MET A 556 5.78 1.60 36.52
CA MET A 556 4.88 2.74 36.76
C MET A 556 3.42 2.26 36.81
N GLN A 557 2.49 3.17 37.02
CA GLN A 557 1.06 2.87 36.93
C GLN A 557 0.65 2.60 35.47
N ALA A 558 0.07 1.43 35.20
CA ALA A 558 -0.40 1.06 33.87
C ALA A 558 -1.74 1.73 33.51
N ASP A 559 -2.08 1.70 32.22
CA ASP A 559 -3.40 2.15 31.76
C ASP A 559 -4.49 1.19 32.26
N VAL A 560 -5.61 1.74 32.73
CA VAL A 560 -6.75 0.96 33.22
C VAL A 560 -7.33 0.04 32.14
N HIS A 561 -7.26 0.41 30.86
CA HIS A 561 -7.73 -0.46 29.77
C HIS A 561 -6.79 -1.65 29.59
N HIS A 562 -5.47 -1.44 29.69
CA HIS A 562 -4.48 -2.52 29.71
C HIS A 562 -4.72 -3.46 30.90
N GLU A 563 -4.92 -2.92 32.10
CA GLU A 563 -5.25 -3.72 33.30
C GLU A 563 -6.54 -4.53 33.15
N LYS A 564 -7.46 -4.12 32.28
CA LYS A 564 -8.69 -4.85 31.93
C LYS A 564 -8.52 -5.82 30.76
N GLY A 565 -7.30 -5.99 30.26
CA GLY A 565 -6.94 -6.94 29.22
C GLY A 565 -7.24 -6.47 27.79
N MET A 566 -7.45 -5.17 27.58
CA MET A 566 -7.55 -4.60 26.23
C MET A 566 -6.16 -4.50 25.57
N THR A 567 -6.13 -4.66 24.26
CA THR A 567 -4.95 -4.45 23.40
C THR A 567 -5.08 -3.16 22.59
N CYS A 568 -4.00 -2.69 21.98
CA CYS A 568 -3.99 -1.46 21.19
C CYS A 568 -5.08 -1.45 20.11
N ILE A 569 -5.31 -2.60 19.46
CA ILE A 569 -6.31 -2.74 18.41
C ILE A 569 -7.76 -2.73 18.92
N ASP A 570 -8.02 -2.83 20.22
CA ASP A 570 -9.38 -2.70 20.75
C ASP A 570 -9.91 -1.28 20.61
N CYS A 571 -9.00 -0.29 20.70
CA CYS A 571 -9.29 1.12 20.44
C CYS A 571 -8.95 1.47 18.99
N HIS A 572 -7.82 0.98 18.46
CA HIS A 572 -7.36 1.36 17.13
C HIS A 572 -7.88 0.47 16.01
N GLY A 573 -8.76 1.02 15.18
CA GLY A 573 -9.46 0.33 14.09
C GLY A 573 -8.72 0.33 12.75
N SER A 574 -9.33 -0.32 11.75
CA SER A 574 -8.77 -0.42 10.40
C SER A 574 -8.55 0.95 9.76
N TYR A 575 -9.57 1.82 9.81
CA TYR A 575 -9.52 3.18 9.24
C TYR A 575 -8.56 4.15 9.96
N GLU A 576 -7.97 3.74 11.09
CA GLU A 576 -6.88 4.48 11.73
C GLU A 576 -5.53 3.87 11.37
N LEU A 577 -5.35 2.56 11.58
CA LEU A 577 -4.08 1.87 11.42
C LEU A 577 -3.68 1.72 9.95
N MET A 578 -4.63 1.40 9.08
CA MET A 578 -4.45 1.26 7.64
C MET A 578 -4.83 2.54 6.87
N GLY A 579 -5.20 3.61 7.59
CA GLY A 579 -5.65 4.87 6.99
C GLY A 579 -7.07 4.82 6.43
N ASP A 580 -7.62 6.01 6.16
CA ASP A 580 -8.96 6.23 5.58
C ASP A 580 -8.88 6.88 4.18
N GLY A 581 -7.69 6.89 3.58
CA GLY A 581 -7.43 7.49 2.27
C GLY A 581 -7.11 8.98 2.30
N ASN A 582 -7.29 9.65 3.45
CA ASN A 582 -6.91 11.05 3.59
C ASN A 582 -5.44 11.17 4.02
N HIS A 583 -4.85 12.32 3.71
CA HIS A 583 -3.55 12.74 4.24
C HIS A 583 -3.76 13.64 5.45
N TYR A 584 -2.98 13.40 6.50
CA TYR A 584 -3.01 14.19 7.73
C TYR A 584 -1.65 14.83 7.96
N ASN A 585 -1.66 16.02 8.55
CA ASN A 585 -0.41 16.64 9.00
C ASN A 585 0.07 15.90 10.24
N HIS A 586 -0.82 15.64 11.20
CA HIS A 586 -0.46 15.11 12.51
C HIS A 586 -1.31 13.93 12.94
N LYS A 587 -0.74 13.04 13.77
CA LYS A 587 -1.35 11.75 14.14
C LYS A 587 -2.73 11.88 14.80
N GLU A 588 -2.94 12.93 15.61
CA GLU A 588 -4.19 13.19 16.32
C GLU A 588 -5.36 13.56 15.38
N GLU A 589 -5.05 13.97 14.14
CA GLU A 589 -6.05 14.20 13.11
C GLU A 589 -6.54 12.87 12.52
N ALA A 590 -5.62 11.92 12.34
CA ALA A 590 -5.89 10.56 11.85
C ALA A 590 -6.66 9.69 12.85
N VAL A 591 -6.45 9.87 14.16
CA VAL A 591 -7.20 9.15 15.22
C VAL A 591 -8.67 9.56 15.21
N LYS A 592 -9.57 8.58 15.16
CA LYS A 592 -11.03 8.71 15.07
C LYS A 592 -11.71 8.42 16.41
N VAL A 593 -11.22 7.44 17.17
CA VAL A 593 -11.83 7.01 18.43
C VAL A 593 -11.57 8.03 19.53
N GLN A 594 -12.63 8.37 20.27
CA GLN A 594 -12.58 9.28 21.41
C GLN A 594 -13.13 8.61 22.66
N CYS A 595 -12.73 9.12 23.84
CA CYS A 595 -13.27 8.66 25.11
C CYS A 595 -14.80 8.74 25.15
N SER A 596 -15.39 9.79 24.57
CA SER A 596 -16.84 10.04 24.53
C SER A 596 -17.63 9.08 23.64
N ASP A 597 -16.98 8.37 22.70
CA ASP A 597 -17.64 7.35 21.89
C ASP A 597 -18.03 6.14 22.77
N CYS A 598 -17.14 5.75 23.68
CA CYS A 598 -17.29 4.58 24.54
C CYS A 598 -17.84 4.92 25.94
N HIS A 599 -17.43 6.05 26.50
CA HIS A 599 -17.84 6.53 27.82
C HIS A 599 -18.93 7.60 27.69
N THR A 600 -20.14 7.16 27.36
CA THR A 600 -21.34 8.01 27.34
C THR A 600 -22.50 7.36 28.10
N ARG A 601 -23.44 8.18 28.59
CA ARG A 601 -24.67 7.71 29.22
C ARG A 601 -25.64 7.08 28.22
N GLN A 602 -25.63 7.59 26.99
CA GLN A 602 -26.42 7.08 25.89
C GLN A 602 -25.65 7.32 24.60
N SER A 603 -25.52 6.28 23.77
CA SER A 603 -24.94 6.43 22.43
C SER A 603 -26.02 6.94 21.48
N ASN A 604 -25.80 8.14 20.92
CA ASN A 604 -26.68 8.73 19.92
C ASN A 604 -26.23 8.41 18.48
N MET A 605 -25.03 7.86 18.31
CA MET A 605 -24.43 7.53 17.03
C MET A 605 -24.23 6.01 16.97
N THR A 606 -25.25 5.33 16.48
CA THR A 606 -25.24 3.88 16.30
C THR A 606 -25.65 3.52 14.88
N ARG A 607 -25.27 2.32 14.45
CA ARG A 607 -25.71 1.75 13.18
C ARG A 607 -25.97 0.26 13.34
N SER A 608 -27.02 -0.23 12.68
CA SER A 608 -27.27 -1.66 12.59
C SER A 608 -26.13 -2.33 11.84
N PHE A 609 -25.71 -3.51 12.29
CA PHE A 609 -24.66 -4.28 11.63
C PHE A 609 -24.96 -4.52 10.14
N ALA A 610 -26.23 -4.69 9.75
CA ALA A 610 -26.61 -4.89 8.35
C ALA A 610 -26.35 -3.67 7.45
N GLU A 611 -26.17 -2.48 8.04
CA GLU A 611 -26.04 -1.20 7.35
C GLU A 611 -24.60 -0.65 7.37
N VAL A 612 -23.66 -1.33 8.03
CA VAL A 612 -22.25 -0.91 8.05
C VAL A 612 -21.55 -1.30 6.75
N ASP A 613 -20.36 -0.74 6.53
CA ASP A 613 -19.56 -1.03 5.35
C ASP A 613 -19.11 -2.51 5.28
N LYS A 614 -18.84 -2.99 4.05
CA LYS A 614 -18.46 -4.38 3.79
C LYS A 614 -17.20 -4.81 4.55
N GLU A 615 -16.23 -3.92 4.74
CA GLU A 615 -14.99 -4.22 5.44
C GLU A 615 -15.26 -4.51 6.92
N THR A 616 -16.05 -3.67 7.58
CA THR A 616 -16.51 -3.89 8.95
C THR A 616 -17.26 -5.21 9.09
N GLN A 617 -18.15 -5.54 8.13
CA GLN A 617 -18.87 -6.81 8.14
C GLN A 617 -17.93 -8.01 8.02
N LEU A 618 -16.96 -7.96 7.09
CA LEU A 618 -15.95 -9.00 6.89
C LEU A 618 -15.09 -9.19 8.14
N ILE A 619 -14.62 -8.11 8.78
CA ILE A 619 -13.85 -8.19 10.02
C ILE A 619 -14.65 -8.89 11.12
N ALA A 620 -15.93 -8.55 11.30
CA ALA A 620 -16.78 -9.17 12.31
C ALA A 620 -17.00 -10.67 12.02
N TRP A 621 -17.26 -11.04 10.77
CA TRP A 621 -17.42 -12.44 10.36
C TRP A 621 -16.13 -13.24 10.52
N SER A 622 -14.97 -12.70 10.11
CA SER A 622 -13.67 -13.34 10.31
C SER A 622 -13.33 -13.54 11.79
N ARG A 623 -13.80 -12.63 12.65
CA ARG A 623 -13.68 -12.74 14.12
C ARG A 623 -14.79 -13.57 14.78
N LYS A 624 -15.75 -14.08 14.00
CA LYS A 624 -16.89 -14.88 14.46
C LYS A 624 -17.72 -14.16 15.53
N TYR A 625 -17.86 -12.84 15.39
CA TYR A 625 -18.73 -12.05 16.26
C TYR A 625 -20.21 -12.30 15.95
N LYS A 626 -21.07 -12.08 16.94
CA LYS A 626 -22.52 -12.05 16.70
C LYS A 626 -22.85 -10.84 15.83
N THR A 627 -23.62 -11.07 14.77
CA THR A 627 -23.94 -10.05 13.76
C THR A 627 -25.45 -9.79 13.60
N GLU A 628 -26.28 -10.72 14.07
CA GLU A 628 -27.75 -10.61 14.04
C GLU A 628 -28.28 -9.69 15.15
N ASP A 629 -29.11 -8.72 14.78
CA ASP A 629 -29.76 -7.76 15.67
C ASP A 629 -28.77 -7.02 16.57
N VAL A 630 -27.61 -6.68 16.02
CA VAL A 630 -26.55 -5.94 16.72
C VAL A 630 -26.46 -4.52 16.20
N ASN A 631 -26.48 -3.56 17.13
CA ASN A 631 -26.10 -2.19 16.87
C ASN A 631 -24.66 -1.93 17.32
N LEU A 632 -23.88 -1.30 16.45
CA LEU A 632 -22.51 -0.89 16.71
C LEU A 632 -22.46 0.61 17.03
N ILE A 633 -21.47 1.01 17.84
CA ILE A 633 -21.13 2.42 18.04
C ILE A 633 -20.48 2.96 16.77
N VAL A 634 -20.84 4.18 16.40
CA VAL A 634 -20.21 4.94 15.32
C VAL A 634 -19.46 6.12 15.93
N THR A 635 -18.18 6.27 15.58
CA THR A 635 -17.32 7.36 16.05
C THR A 635 -17.92 8.72 15.72
N GLN A 636 -17.98 9.62 16.71
CA GLN A 636 -18.54 10.96 16.53
C GLN A 636 -17.69 11.82 15.58
N LYS A 637 -16.35 11.66 15.64
CA LYS A 637 -15.42 12.48 14.86
C LYS A 637 -15.48 12.23 13.36
N ALA A 638 -15.70 10.97 12.95
CA ALA A 638 -15.52 10.57 11.55
C ALA A 638 -16.59 9.64 10.99
N GLY A 639 -17.56 9.18 11.80
CA GLY A 639 -18.66 8.37 11.28
C GLY A 639 -18.30 6.92 10.97
N PHE A 640 -17.16 6.42 11.46
CA PHE A 640 -16.75 5.03 11.27
C PHE A 640 -17.26 4.10 12.39
N PRO A 641 -17.74 2.89 12.06
CA PRO A 641 -18.23 1.92 13.04
C PRO A 641 -17.10 1.27 13.84
N LEU A 642 -17.34 1.05 15.13
CA LEU A 642 -16.46 0.29 16.02
C LEU A 642 -16.91 -1.16 16.06
N VAL A 643 -16.29 -2.00 15.22
CA VAL A 643 -16.66 -3.40 14.96
C VAL A 643 -16.78 -4.29 16.20
N ASN A 644 -16.05 -3.95 17.26
CA ASN A 644 -16.02 -4.70 18.51
C ASN A 644 -16.88 -4.07 19.61
N THR A 645 -17.94 -3.34 19.26
CA THR A 645 -18.87 -2.75 20.23
C THR A 645 -20.25 -3.39 20.12
N LEU A 646 -21.01 -3.38 21.21
CA LEU A 646 -22.38 -3.86 21.26
C LEU A 646 -23.22 -2.84 22.03
N VAL A 647 -24.31 -2.41 21.42
CA VAL A 647 -25.27 -1.46 21.98
C VAL A 647 -26.60 -2.15 22.19
N ASP A 648 -27.23 -1.97 23.35
CA ASP A 648 -28.59 -2.45 23.58
C ASP A 648 -29.63 -1.60 22.83
N GLU A 649 -30.87 -2.08 22.74
CA GLU A 649 -31.94 -1.40 21.99
C GLU A 649 -32.19 0.04 22.46
N GLU A 650 -32.00 0.32 23.75
CA GLU A 650 -32.18 1.65 24.33
C GLU A 650 -30.95 2.57 24.18
N GLY A 651 -29.81 2.07 23.72
CA GLY A 651 -28.57 2.83 23.59
C GLY A 651 -27.84 3.13 24.91
N LYS A 652 -28.23 2.50 26.02
CA LYS A 652 -27.78 2.80 27.39
C LYS A 652 -26.74 1.83 27.92
N ARG A 653 -26.74 0.57 27.47
CA ARG A 653 -25.76 -0.45 27.89
C ARG A 653 -24.79 -0.71 26.77
N LEU A 654 -23.65 -0.05 26.87
CA LEU A 654 -22.56 -0.16 25.91
C LEU A 654 -21.53 -1.21 26.37
N ARG A 655 -21.25 -2.18 25.51
CA ARG A 655 -20.24 -3.22 25.75
C ARG A 655 -19.20 -3.20 24.65
N LEU A 656 -17.97 -3.58 25.00
CA LEU A 656 -16.87 -3.78 24.05
C LEU A 656 -16.41 -5.23 24.12
N ILE A 657 -16.20 -5.85 22.98
CA ILE A 657 -15.63 -7.18 22.82
C ILE A 657 -14.11 -7.02 22.72
N LYS A 658 -13.35 -7.66 23.61
CA LYS A 658 -11.88 -7.66 23.51
C LYS A 658 -11.45 -8.52 22.32
N LYS A 659 -10.66 -7.96 21.40
CA LYS A 659 -10.19 -8.62 20.17
C LYS A 659 -9.17 -9.72 20.44
N SER A 660 -8.51 -9.71 21.61
CA SER A 660 -7.51 -10.70 22.04
C SER A 660 -8.11 -12.01 22.61
N GLY A 661 -9.31 -11.96 23.19
CA GLY A 661 -9.88 -13.10 23.93
C GLY A 661 -11.40 -13.28 23.80
N GLY A 662 -12.11 -12.38 23.12
CA GLY A 662 -13.56 -12.48 22.89
C GLY A 662 -14.44 -12.11 24.08
N ASP A 663 -13.91 -12.03 25.31
CA ASP A 663 -14.73 -11.59 26.45
C ASP A 663 -15.20 -10.13 26.27
N THR A 664 -16.35 -9.84 26.87
CA THR A 664 -16.92 -8.49 26.84
C THR A 664 -16.62 -7.70 28.10
N VAL A 665 -16.39 -6.41 27.93
CA VAL A 665 -16.25 -5.43 29.02
C VAL A 665 -17.37 -4.40 28.93
N LEU A 666 -17.92 -4.02 30.09
CA LEU A 666 -18.92 -2.97 30.18
C LEU A 666 -18.25 -1.59 30.12
N MET A 667 -18.67 -0.75 29.18
CA MET A 667 -18.19 0.63 29.07
C MET A 667 -19.05 1.50 29.98
N LYS A 668 -18.45 2.02 31.06
CA LYS A 668 -19.17 2.80 32.07
C LYS A 668 -19.27 4.26 31.64
N PRO A 669 -20.43 4.91 31.82
CA PRO A 669 -20.54 6.34 31.58
C PRO A 669 -19.67 7.13 32.56
N PRO A 670 -19.30 8.37 32.20
CA PRO A 670 -18.63 9.28 33.12
C PRO A 670 -19.51 9.56 34.34
N ALA A 671 -18.88 9.81 35.48
CA ALA A 671 -19.57 10.22 36.69
C ALA A 671 -20.31 11.56 36.45
N SER A 672 -21.39 11.80 37.20
CA SER A 672 -22.17 13.05 37.13
C SER A 672 -21.32 14.30 37.16
N ILE A 673 -20.38 14.35 38.11
CA ILE A 673 -19.49 15.48 38.31
C ILE A 673 -18.59 15.80 37.11
N CYS A 674 -18.35 14.84 36.20
CA CYS A 674 -17.56 15.05 34.99
C CYS A 674 -18.36 15.80 33.90
N THR A 675 -19.69 15.76 33.99
CA THR A 675 -20.61 16.30 32.96
C THR A 675 -21.52 17.42 33.49
N GLU A 676 -21.55 17.62 34.80
CA GLU A 676 -22.39 18.62 35.47
C GLU A 676 -21.65 19.94 35.68
N GLY A 677 -22.37 21.06 35.58
CA GLY A 677 -21.81 22.40 35.82
C GLY A 677 -21.08 22.99 34.62
N LYS A 678 -20.45 24.15 34.84
CA LYS A 678 -19.73 24.93 33.80
C LYS A 678 -18.22 25.03 34.02
N ALA A 679 -17.72 24.70 35.21
CA ALA A 679 -16.33 25.02 35.60
C ALA A 679 -15.26 24.29 34.77
N HIS A 680 -15.53 23.05 34.34
CA HIS A 680 -14.56 22.18 33.67
C HIS A 680 -14.99 21.72 32.27
N GLN A 681 -15.95 22.41 31.64
CA GLN A 681 -16.47 22.02 30.32
C GLN A 681 -15.40 22.01 29.21
N ASN A 682 -14.33 22.77 29.39
CA ASN A 682 -13.23 22.86 28.43
C ASN A 682 -12.12 21.83 28.70
N LEU A 683 -12.17 21.01 29.75
CA LEU A 683 -11.14 19.99 29.99
C LEU A 683 -11.31 18.80 29.04
N SER A 684 -10.21 18.32 28.46
CA SER A 684 -10.22 16.98 27.86
C SER A 684 -10.27 15.90 28.95
N CYS A 685 -10.77 14.72 28.62
CA CYS A 685 -10.74 13.58 29.55
C CYS A 685 -9.30 13.24 29.97
N GLU A 686 -8.34 13.34 29.05
CA GLU A 686 -6.93 13.05 29.31
C GLU A 686 -6.31 14.02 30.34
N SER A 687 -6.69 15.30 30.32
CA SER A 687 -6.24 16.28 31.32
C SER A 687 -6.57 15.85 32.75
N CYS A 688 -7.70 15.15 32.94
CA CYS A 688 -8.11 14.62 34.23
C CYS A 688 -7.56 13.22 34.51
N HIS A 689 -7.48 12.35 33.50
CA HIS A 689 -7.31 10.91 33.68
C HIS A 689 -5.92 10.37 33.32
N SER A 690 -5.01 11.16 32.73
CA SER A 690 -3.63 10.71 32.53
C SER A 690 -2.84 10.75 33.85
N ALA A 691 -2.31 9.59 34.27
CA ALA A 691 -1.57 9.45 35.52
C ALA A 691 -0.14 10.00 35.43
N TRP A 692 0.53 9.81 34.29
CA TRP A 692 1.88 10.29 34.06
C TRP A 692 2.22 10.31 32.57
N VAL A 693 3.22 11.09 32.18
CA VAL A 693 3.80 11.12 30.84
C VAL A 693 5.31 11.04 30.93
N PRO A 694 6.00 10.41 29.97
CA PRO A 694 7.44 10.54 29.84
C PRO A 694 7.79 11.98 29.47
N GLN A 695 8.83 12.52 30.10
CA GLN A 695 9.33 13.88 29.89
C GLN A 695 10.84 13.82 29.71
N CYS A 696 11.35 14.52 28.71
CA CYS A 696 12.78 14.66 28.46
C CYS A 696 13.13 16.13 28.64
N ILE A 697 13.90 16.44 29.69
CA ILE A 697 14.28 17.82 30.03
C ILE A 697 15.74 18.03 29.62
N GLY A 698 15.96 18.50 28.40
CA GLY A 698 17.29 18.70 27.84
C GLY A 698 17.72 17.58 26.88
N CYS A 699 17.96 17.97 25.64
CA CYS A 699 18.50 17.12 24.58
C CYS A 699 19.55 17.91 23.79
N HIS A 700 20.73 17.33 23.57
CA HIS A 700 21.78 17.94 22.77
C HIS A 700 22.04 17.07 21.55
N ASN A 701 21.82 17.64 20.36
CA ASN A 701 22.06 17.01 19.08
C ASN A 701 23.29 17.65 18.42
N THR A 702 24.21 16.82 17.96
CA THR A 702 25.39 17.27 17.22
C THR A 702 25.67 16.31 16.08
N TYR A 703 26.15 16.86 14.96
CA TYR A 703 26.57 16.04 13.83
C TYR A 703 28.07 15.71 13.91
N GLU A 704 28.40 14.42 13.94
CA GLU A 704 29.77 13.94 14.06
C GLU A 704 30.27 13.30 12.76
N ASN A 705 31.05 14.05 11.96
CA ASN A 705 31.54 13.64 10.63
C ASN A 705 32.35 12.33 10.56
N LYS A 706 32.88 11.85 11.68
CA LYS A 706 33.78 10.68 11.75
C LYS A 706 33.18 9.49 12.48
N THR A 707 32.00 9.67 13.06
CA THR A 707 31.35 8.62 13.85
C THR A 707 30.57 7.71 12.92
N LYS A 708 30.64 6.41 13.18
CA LYS A 708 29.85 5.43 12.43
C LYS A 708 28.38 5.63 12.78
N GLY A 709 27.55 5.78 11.76
CA GLY A 709 26.11 5.85 11.87
C GLY A 709 25.43 4.76 11.05
N PHE A 710 24.10 4.82 11.04
CA PHE A 710 23.26 3.94 10.27
C PHE A 710 22.17 4.76 9.58
N ASP A 711 21.93 4.53 8.29
CA ASP A 711 20.76 5.05 7.60
C ASP A 711 19.61 4.07 7.82
N LEU A 712 18.63 4.45 8.62
CA LEU A 712 17.47 3.60 8.92
C LEU A 712 16.47 3.51 7.77
N LEU A 713 16.56 4.38 6.75
CA LEU A 713 15.73 4.30 5.55
C LEU A 713 16.34 3.34 4.52
N MET A 714 17.66 3.40 4.33
CA MET A 714 18.40 2.56 3.39
C MET A 714 18.90 1.24 4.00
N ASN A 715 18.82 1.11 5.32
CA ASN A 715 19.34 -0.01 6.12
C ASN A 715 20.82 -0.32 5.85
N ASN A 716 21.68 0.70 5.85
CA ASN A 716 23.12 0.54 5.65
C ASN A 716 23.96 1.36 6.64
N GLU A 717 25.20 0.91 6.85
CA GLU A 717 26.18 1.67 7.63
C GLU A 717 26.68 2.88 6.84
N LEU A 718 26.94 3.98 7.54
CA LEU A 718 27.51 5.20 6.98
C LEU A 718 28.54 5.83 7.94
N THR A 719 29.31 6.79 7.43
CA THR A 719 30.26 7.58 8.24
C THR A 719 29.78 9.03 8.26
N GLY A 720 29.63 9.59 9.45
CA GLY A 720 28.97 10.88 9.67
C GLY A 720 27.54 10.69 10.18
N THR A 721 27.26 11.02 11.44
CA THR A 721 25.93 10.76 12.02
C THR A 721 25.52 11.84 12.99
N TRP A 722 24.21 12.06 13.10
CA TRP A 722 23.64 12.76 14.23
C TRP A 722 23.75 11.90 15.49
N VAL A 723 24.18 12.51 16.59
CA VAL A 723 24.28 11.90 17.91
C VAL A 723 23.42 12.70 18.88
N GLU A 724 22.55 11.98 19.59
CA GLU A 724 21.67 12.54 20.62
C GLU A 724 22.25 12.26 22.01
N TYR A 725 22.44 13.33 22.80
CA TYR A 725 22.73 13.24 24.23
C TYR A 725 21.49 13.71 25.01
N ALA A 726 20.87 12.80 25.74
CA ALA A 726 19.75 13.10 26.62
C ALA A 726 20.24 13.28 28.06
N ASP A 727 19.68 14.26 28.78
CA ASP A 727 20.06 14.54 30.17
C ASP A 727 19.29 13.61 31.15
N ALA A 728 18.05 13.97 31.52
CA ALA A 728 17.20 13.18 32.40
C ALA A 728 15.87 12.78 31.75
N GLY A 729 15.60 11.48 31.71
CA GLY A 729 14.26 10.92 31.46
C GLY A 729 13.44 10.92 32.75
N LEU A 730 12.32 11.65 32.76
CA LEU A 730 11.42 11.75 33.89
C LEU A 730 10.04 11.17 33.56
N ALA A 731 9.33 10.71 34.58
CA ALA A 731 7.91 10.39 34.51
C ALA A 731 7.14 11.22 35.54
N GLY A 732 6.13 11.95 35.10
CA GLY A 732 5.33 12.80 35.99
C GLY A 732 4.04 13.25 35.33
N LEU A 733 3.25 14.06 36.05
CA LEU A 733 2.02 14.61 35.49
C LEU A 733 2.33 15.46 34.23
N PRO A 734 1.53 15.37 33.16
CA PRO A 734 1.65 16.23 32.00
C PRO A 734 1.37 17.68 32.35
N VAL A 735 2.04 18.55 31.61
CA VAL A 735 1.74 19.97 31.55
C VAL A 735 0.41 20.17 30.83
N LEU A 736 -0.35 21.18 31.24
CA LEU A 736 -1.63 21.52 30.62
C LEU A 736 -1.47 22.77 29.75
N GLY A 737 -2.22 22.82 28.66
CA GLY A 737 -2.24 23.95 27.75
C GLY A 737 -3.51 23.99 26.92
N MET A 738 -3.59 24.92 25.99
CA MET A 738 -4.77 25.13 25.16
C MET A 738 -4.59 24.50 23.79
N LYS A 739 -5.59 23.70 23.38
CA LYS A 739 -5.84 23.27 22.01
C LYS A 739 -7.00 24.10 21.45
N ILE A 740 -6.81 24.63 20.26
CA ILE A 740 -7.78 25.47 19.55
C ILE A 740 -8.29 24.67 18.36
N ALA A 741 -9.58 24.38 18.33
CA ALA A 741 -10.19 23.73 17.17
C ALA A 741 -10.45 24.75 16.05
N VAL A 742 -10.79 24.24 14.86
CA VAL A 742 -11.06 25.06 13.66
C VAL A 742 -12.23 26.02 13.89
N ASP A 743 -13.23 25.61 14.66
CA ASP A 743 -14.38 26.42 15.07
C ASP A 743 -14.08 27.38 16.24
N SER A 744 -12.80 27.54 16.58
CA SER A 744 -12.31 28.34 17.72
C SER A 744 -12.73 27.81 19.10
N THR A 745 -13.25 26.59 19.19
CA THR A 745 -13.47 25.96 20.51
C THR A 745 -12.14 25.71 21.22
N LEU A 746 -12.14 26.00 22.52
CA LEU A 746 -10.96 25.94 23.37
C LEU A 746 -11.04 24.73 24.28
N THR A 747 -10.06 23.83 24.16
CA THR A 747 -9.95 22.65 25.00
C THR A 747 -8.62 22.66 25.74
N VAL A 748 -8.63 22.44 27.05
CA VAL A 748 -7.43 22.18 27.83
C VAL A 748 -6.98 20.75 27.55
N ALA A 749 -5.75 20.58 27.10
CA ALA A 749 -5.16 19.31 26.71
C ALA A 749 -3.84 19.05 27.42
N THR A 750 -3.31 17.83 27.27
CA THR A 750 -2.06 17.38 27.87
C THR A 750 -0.88 17.55 26.93
N PHE A 751 0.23 18.04 27.48
CA PHE A 751 1.48 18.29 26.79
C PHE A 751 2.65 17.71 27.58
N ALA A 752 3.72 17.38 26.86
CA ALA A 752 5.01 17.03 27.43
C ALA A 752 6.11 17.84 26.72
N PRO A 753 7.29 18.01 27.36
CA PRO A 753 8.46 18.53 26.67
C PRO A 753 8.69 17.71 25.40
N GLY A 754 8.50 18.35 24.24
CA GLY A 754 8.70 17.71 22.94
C GLY A 754 10.16 17.82 22.55
N MET A 755 10.66 19.05 22.57
CA MET A 755 12.01 19.45 22.20
C MET A 755 12.42 20.61 23.11
N ILE A 756 13.12 20.31 24.20
CA ILE A 756 13.96 21.28 24.91
C ILE A 756 15.37 20.94 24.49
N MET A 757 15.79 21.46 23.35
CA MET A 757 16.95 20.94 22.65
C MET A 757 17.89 22.01 22.13
N GLN A 758 19.18 21.68 22.17
CA GLN A 758 20.24 22.40 21.49
C GLN A 758 20.68 21.59 20.27
N ILE A 759 20.79 22.24 19.12
CA ILE A 759 21.27 21.64 17.88
C ILE A 759 22.58 22.32 17.51
N GLU A 760 23.67 21.57 17.52
CA GLU A 760 24.96 21.99 16.99
C GLU A 760 25.10 21.47 15.56
N ASN A 761 24.77 22.34 14.60
CA ASN A 761 24.75 21.97 13.19
C ASN A 761 26.16 22.00 12.58
N ASN A 762 26.93 20.94 12.86
CA ASN A 762 28.25 20.71 12.29
C ASN A 762 28.20 20.00 10.93
N PHE A 763 27.03 19.96 10.29
CA PHE A 763 26.83 19.27 9.02
C PHE A 763 27.67 19.90 7.91
N PRO A 764 28.32 19.13 7.02
CA PRO A 764 29.32 19.67 6.08
C PRO A 764 28.81 20.76 5.13
N THR A 765 27.52 20.75 4.79
CA THR A 765 26.90 21.69 3.85
C THR A 765 26.16 22.83 4.54
N SER A 766 26.10 22.85 5.88
CA SER A 766 25.44 23.92 6.64
C SER A 766 26.46 24.92 7.17
N GLU A 767 26.01 26.15 7.41
CA GLU A 767 26.76 27.06 8.28
C GLU A 767 26.80 26.47 9.69
N LYS A 768 27.98 26.52 10.33
CA LYS A 768 28.13 26.04 11.70
C LYS A 768 27.37 26.99 12.63
N GLU A 769 26.19 26.56 13.04
CA GLU A 769 25.31 27.31 13.91
C GLU A 769 24.86 26.45 15.08
N THR A 770 24.65 27.08 16.23
CA THR A 770 24.02 26.45 17.38
C THR A 770 22.66 27.10 17.61
N THR A 771 21.60 26.32 17.46
CA THR A 771 20.24 26.77 17.74
C THR A 771 19.71 26.14 19.01
N PHE A 772 18.77 26.82 19.67
CA PHE A 772 18.07 26.32 20.84
C PHE A 772 16.56 26.44 20.62
N HIS A 773 15.85 25.36 20.93
CA HIS A 773 14.40 25.28 20.79
C HIS A 773 13.78 24.79 22.09
N ARG A 774 12.71 25.46 22.54
CA ARG A 774 11.85 25.04 23.66
C ARG A 774 10.41 24.91 23.18
N ILE A 775 10.05 23.70 22.80
CA ILE A 775 8.78 23.38 22.15
C ILE A 775 8.15 22.17 22.84
N TYR A 776 6.86 22.26 23.15
CA TYR A 776 6.10 21.15 23.75
C TYR A 776 5.25 20.46 22.70
N ALA A 777 5.06 19.15 22.87
CA ALA A 777 4.23 18.35 21.98
C ALA A 777 2.95 17.91 22.71
N PRO A 778 1.79 17.88 22.03
CA PRO A 778 0.60 17.24 22.58
C PRO A 778 0.88 15.75 22.81
N VAL A 779 0.39 15.24 23.95
CA VAL A 779 0.64 13.86 24.34
C VAL A 779 -0.65 13.16 24.75
N SER A 780 -0.95 12.05 24.05
CA SER A 780 -1.84 11.01 24.56
C SER A 780 -0.95 9.94 25.20
N ALA A 781 -0.93 9.95 26.53
CA ALA A 781 0.09 9.24 27.29
C ALA A 781 -0.10 7.73 27.36
N HIS A 782 -1.33 7.27 27.14
CA HIS A 782 -1.74 5.88 27.36
C HIS A 782 -1.43 5.42 28.80
N THR A 783 -1.77 6.27 29.76
CA THR A 783 -1.62 6.04 31.20
C THR A 783 -2.92 6.40 31.92
N THR A 784 -4.04 6.13 31.25
CA THR A 784 -5.38 6.49 31.69
C THR A 784 -5.74 5.74 32.95
N ILE A 785 -6.22 6.44 33.97
CA ILE A 785 -6.65 5.84 35.24
C ILE A 785 -8.09 6.18 35.56
N LYS A 786 -8.73 5.31 36.34
CA LYS A 786 -10.13 5.48 36.75
C LYS A 786 -10.37 6.78 37.52
N GLN A 787 -9.42 7.18 38.36
CA GLN A 787 -9.57 8.32 39.25
C GLN A 787 -9.04 9.58 38.57
N GLY A 788 -9.85 10.64 38.54
CA GLY A 788 -9.40 11.94 38.04
C GLY A 788 -8.41 12.59 39.02
N ARG A 789 -7.62 13.53 38.49
CA ARG A 789 -6.73 14.40 39.27
C ARG A 789 -7.43 15.16 40.38
N ASP A 790 -6.70 15.37 41.46
CA ASP A 790 -7.12 16.26 42.54
C ASP A 790 -7.02 17.74 42.10
N CYS A 791 -7.73 18.63 42.79
CA CYS A 791 -7.83 20.03 42.37
C CYS A 791 -6.47 20.75 42.45
N LYS A 792 -5.65 20.42 43.45
CA LYS A 792 -4.36 21.08 43.71
C LYS A 792 -3.31 20.71 42.65
N SER A 793 -3.40 19.51 42.09
CA SER A 793 -2.52 19.03 41.02
C SER A 793 -2.67 19.82 39.71
N CYS A 794 -3.73 20.60 39.55
CA CYS A 794 -3.94 21.50 38.42
C CYS A 794 -3.85 22.98 38.83
N HIS A 795 -4.46 23.37 39.95
CA HIS A 795 -4.59 24.77 40.35
C HIS A 795 -3.47 25.31 41.24
N ASN A 796 -2.71 24.44 41.91
CA ASN A 796 -1.60 24.80 42.80
C ASN A 796 -0.27 24.14 42.39
N ASN A 797 -0.21 23.54 41.21
CA ASN A 797 0.95 22.83 40.71
C ASN A 797 1.62 23.63 39.58
N SER A 798 2.88 24.02 39.78
CA SER A 798 3.63 24.86 38.83
C SER A 798 3.87 24.14 37.50
N LEU A 799 4.14 22.84 37.54
CA LEU A 799 4.37 22.02 36.35
C LEU A 799 3.10 21.93 35.51
N ALA A 800 1.93 21.73 36.13
CA ALA A 800 0.66 21.64 35.41
C ALA A 800 0.33 22.94 34.64
N ILE A 801 0.68 24.10 35.17
CA ILE A 801 0.47 25.42 34.52
C ILE A 801 1.56 25.70 33.47
N GLY A 802 2.70 25.00 33.53
CA GLY A 802 3.81 25.12 32.59
C GLY A 802 5.00 25.94 33.10
N TYR A 803 5.03 26.32 34.37
CA TYR A 803 6.15 27.08 34.97
C TYR A 803 7.40 26.23 35.26
N GLY A 804 7.33 24.91 35.02
CA GLY A 804 8.35 23.95 35.45
C GLY A 804 8.13 23.47 36.88
N ARG A 805 8.96 22.54 37.35
CA ARG A 805 8.93 22.05 38.72
C ARG A 805 9.43 23.12 39.69
N GLY A 806 8.80 23.17 40.87
CA GLY A 806 9.13 24.14 41.90
C GLY A 806 8.01 24.34 42.90
N GLN A 807 8.13 25.37 43.73
CA GLN A 807 7.18 25.71 44.77
C GLN A 807 6.38 26.96 44.40
N LEU A 808 5.06 26.81 44.30
CA LEU A 808 4.11 27.93 44.23
C LEU A 808 3.63 28.27 45.64
N ILE A 809 3.86 29.51 46.07
CA ILE A 809 3.52 29.99 47.40
C ILE A 809 2.50 31.12 47.28
N PHE A 810 1.37 30.99 47.96
CA PHE A 810 0.36 32.04 48.08
C PHE A 810 0.47 32.72 49.45
N SER A 811 0.78 34.01 49.47
CA SER A 811 0.96 34.77 50.71
C SER A 811 -0.38 35.16 51.34
N LYS A 812 -0.34 35.49 52.65
CA LYS A 812 -1.50 36.08 53.36
C LYS A 812 -1.90 37.46 52.83
N THR A 813 -1.02 38.13 52.08
CA THR A 813 -1.29 39.42 51.42
C THR A 813 -1.89 39.26 50.02
N GLY A 814 -2.15 38.03 49.59
CA GLY A 814 -2.75 37.75 48.28
C GLY A 814 -1.76 37.74 47.12
N ILE A 815 -0.47 37.57 47.39
CA ILE A 815 0.58 37.58 46.36
C ILE A 815 1.03 36.14 46.08
N TRP A 816 1.09 35.78 44.80
CA TRP A 816 1.72 34.53 44.36
C TRP A 816 3.21 34.74 44.12
N SER A 817 4.03 33.81 44.59
CA SER A 817 5.44 33.70 44.22
C SER A 817 5.77 32.28 43.75
N PHE A 818 6.75 32.17 42.87
CA PHE A 818 7.25 30.91 42.35
C PHE A 818 8.75 30.80 42.58
N GLY A 819 9.19 29.71 43.20
CA GLY A 819 10.59 29.31 43.27
C GLY A 819 10.81 28.06 42.42
N ALA A 820 11.54 28.19 41.32
CA ALA A 820 11.86 27.07 40.43
C ALA A 820 12.82 26.06 41.09
N GLU A 821 12.66 24.78 40.78
CA GLU A 821 13.58 23.70 41.19
C GLU A 821 14.84 23.68 40.33
N TYR A 822 14.68 23.91 39.02
CA TYR A 822 15.78 23.96 38.07
C TYR A 822 16.27 25.38 37.83
N GLN A 823 17.54 25.50 37.41
CA GLN A 823 18.12 26.77 37.00
C GLN A 823 17.48 27.28 35.71
N ASN A 824 17.58 28.59 35.48
CA ASN A 824 17.16 29.18 34.23
C ASN A 824 18.16 28.82 33.12
N ASN A 825 17.64 28.38 31.98
CA ASN A 825 18.41 28.13 30.79
C ASN A 825 18.97 29.45 30.23
N LYS A 826 20.23 29.44 29.81
CA LYS A 826 20.93 30.64 29.32
C LYS A 826 20.34 31.23 28.03
N TYR A 827 19.61 30.46 27.23
CA TYR A 827 19.10 30.88 25.92
C TYR A 827 17.80 31.67 26.01
N ASP A 828 16.92 31.34 26.95
CA ASP A 828 15.59 31.96 27.07
C ASP A 828 15.24 32.42 28.48
N ASN A 829 16.13 32.21 29.46
CA ASN A 829 15.96 32.58 30.86
C ASN A 829 14.71 31.97 31.52
N LEU A 830 14.24 30.82 31.03
CA LEU A 830 13.20 30.01 31.67
C LEU A 830 13.82 28.84 32.44
N PRO A 831 13.20 28.34 33.53
CA PRO A 831 13.65 27.10 34.17
C PRO A 831 13.80 25.97 33.16
N GLU A 832 14.79 25.09 33.33
CA GLU A 832 15.11 24.05 32.33
C GLU A 832 13.91 23.21 31.91
N ASP A 833 12.99 22.91 32.81
CA ASP A 833 11.79 22.11 32.55
C ASP A 833 10.49 22.93 32.38
N ALA A 834 10.58 24.26 32.26
CA ALA A 834 9.41 25.11 32.04
C ALA A 834 8.98 25.11 30.57
N TRP A 835 7.69 25.35 30.35
CA TRP A 835 7.11 25.68 29.04
C TRP A 835 6.94 27.19 28.85
N ILE A 836 6.59 27.88 29.95
CA ILE A 836 6.26 29.30 30.02
C ILE A 836 6.77 29.91 31.34
N GLY A 837 7.06 31.21 31.35
CA GLY A 837 7.48 31.92 32.55
C GLY A 837 6.34 32.15 33.53
N PHE A 838 6.67 32.31 34.82
CA PHE A 838 5.70 32.60 35.87
C PHE A 838 4.97 33.93 35.61
N LEU A 839 3.64 33.87 35.41
CA LEU A 839 2.82 35.03 35.07
C LEU A 839 3.34 35.81 33.85
N GLN A 840 3.83 35.08 32.85
CA GLN A 840 4.31 35.62 31.59
C GLN A 840 3.58 34.97 30.41
N GLU A 841 3.68 35.58 29.24
CA GLU A 841 3.21 35.01 27.98
C GLU A 841 4.39 34.77 27.03
N ARG A 842 4.25 33.77 26.17
CA ARG A 842 5.17 33.55 25.05
C ARG A 842 4.57 34.13 23.77
N SER A 843 5.41 34.79 22.98
CA SER A 843 5.02 35.36 21.67
C SER A 843 5.45 34.49 20.50
N ASP A 844 6.36 33.54 20.74
CA ASP A 844 6.90 32.61 19.77
C ASP A 844 6.13 31.29 19.74
N GLN A 845 6.36 30.48 18.70
CA GLN A 845 5.71 29.18 18.52
C GLN A 845 6.22 28.16 19.54
N ALA A 846 5.51 28.03 20.65
CA ALA A 846 5.91 27.21 21.80
C ALA A 846 5.47 25.74 21.71
N ALA A 847 4.76 25.33 20.65
CA ALA A 847 4.26 23.97 20.47
C ALA A 847 4.57 23.40 19.08
N THR A 848 4.63 22.09 18.96
CA THR A 848 4.82 21.40 17.65
C THR A 848 3.58 21.47 16.75
N ARG A 849 2.54 22.22 17.14
CA ARG A 849 1.27 22.40 16.44
C ARG A 849 0.88 23.86 16.43
N LEU A 850 0.46 24.37 15.28
CA LEU A 850 0.08 25.78 15.12
C LEU A 850 -1.15 26.17 15.97
N ASN A 851 -2.06 25.23 16.21
CA ASN A 851 -3.29 25.45 16.96
C ASN A 851 -3.18 25.11 18.45
N MET A 852 -1.96 25.03 19.00
CA MET A 852 -1.73 24.69 20.40
C MET A 852 -0.74 25.66 21.05
N ARG A 853 -0.99 26.01 22.32
CA ARG A 853 -0.18 26.98 23.05
C ARG A 853 -0.22 26.75 24.57
N PRO A 854 0.75 27.28 25.33
CA PRO A 854 0.61 27.42 26.78
C PRO A 854 -0.55 28.36 27.15
N PHE A 855 -0.92 28.37 28.42
CA PHE A 855 -1.94 29.28 28.94
C PHE A 855 -1.52 30.74 28.78
N ASN A 856 -2.45 31.60 28.38
CA ASN A 856 -2.24 33.05 28.41
C ASN A 856 -2.36 33.60 29.84
N ILE A 857 -2.06 34.88 30.05
CA ILE A 857 -2.02 35.48 31.38
C ILE A 857 -3.40 35.47 32.06
N VAL A 858 -4.47 35.63 31.29
CA VAL A 858 -5.84 35.62 31.80
C VAL A 858 -6.21 34.23 32.30
N GLU A 859 -5.85 33.19 31.55
CA GLU A 859 -6.03 31.78 31.90
C GLU A 859 -5.18 31.42 33.13
N GLN A 860 -3.91 31.81 33.17
CA GLN A 860 -3.03 31.62 34.34
C GLN A 860 -3.61 32.26 35.60
N LYS A 861 -4.02 33.54 35.52
CA LYS A 861 -4.66 34.26 36.65
C LYS A 861 -5.95 33.58 37.10
N ARG A 862 -6.77 33.08 36.17
CA ARG A 862 -7.99 32.31 36.51
C ARG A 862 -7.67 31.02 37.26
N ILE A 863 -6.72 30.23 36.77
CA ILE A 863 -6.29 28.97 37.39
C ILE A 863 -5.80 29.24 38.82
N LEU A 864 -4.90 30.22 38.99
CA LEU A 864 -4.33 30.58 40.28
C LEU A 864 -5.33 31.26 41.24
N THR A 865 -6.40 31.87 40.73
CA THR A 865 -7.49 32.40 41.55
C THR A 865 -8.27 31.28 42.24
N VAL A 866 -8.52 30.17 41.54
CA VAL A 866 -9.06 28.95 42.16
C VAL A 866 -8.02 28.35 43.11
N GLY A 867 -6.74 28.33 42.71
CA GLY A 867 -5.64 27.83 43.54
C GLY A 867 -5.51 28.55 44.89
N ALA A 868 -5.81 29.85 44.93
CA ALA A 868 -5.80 30.63 46.17
C ALA A 868 -6.90 30.17 47.14
N CYS A 869 -8.07 29.81 46.60
CA CYS A 869 -9.15 29.23 47.41
C CYS A 869 -8.73 27.87 48.00
N LEU A 870 -8.03 27.04 47.22
CA LEU A 870 -7.51 25.73 47.63
C LEU A 870 -6.35 25.81 48.65
N SER A 871 -5.72 26.97 48.80
CA SER A 871 -4.77 27.24 49.88
C SER A 871 -5.47 27.43 51.24
N CYS A 872 -6.76 27.76 51.25
CA CYS A 872 -7.55 27.96 52.47
C CYS A 872 -8.63 26.88 52.69
N HIS A 873 -9.13 26.27 51.63
CA HIS A 873 -10.21 25.28 51.65
C HIS A 873 -9.71 23.91 51.21
N ASP A 874 -10.14 22.87 51.93
CA ASP A 874 -10.02 21.50 51.45
C ASP A 874 -10.83 21.31 50.16
N GLU A 875 -10.32 20.54 49.21
CA GLU A 875 -10.96 20.32 47.91
C GLU A 875 -12.31 19.57 48.03
N LYS A 876 -12.52 18.82 49.11
CA LYS A 876 -13.79 18.14 49.42
C LYS A 876 -14.74 19.02 50.22
N SER A 877 -14.34 20.23 50.58
CA SER A 877 -15.21 21.16 51.31
C SER A 877 -16.43 21.54 50.47
N LYS A 878 -17.53 21.87 51.15
CA LYS A 878 -18.80 22.24 50.50
C LYS A 878 -18.63 23.40 49.51
N VAL A 879 -17.79 24.38 49.84
CA VAL A 879 -17.51 25.55 48.99
C VAL A 879 -16.83 25.12 47.69
N MET A 880 -15.80 24.27 47.77
CA MET A 880 -15.10 23.78 46.58
C MET A 880 -15.97 22.87 45.74
N GLN A 881 -16.77 22.00 46.35
CA GLN A 881 -17.74 21.18 45.60
C GLN A 881 -18.80 22.03 44.88
N GLN A 882 -19.28 23.11 45.50
CA GLN A 882 -20.20 24.05 44.85
C GLN A 882 -19.55 24.79 43.67
N SER A 883 -18.23 25.05 43.75
CA SER A 883 -17.51 25.75 42.68
C SER A 883 -17.43 24.97 41.36
N LEU A 884 -17.59 23.64 41.40
CA LEU A 884 -17.66 22.80 40.20
C LEU A 884 -18.89 23.10 39.35
N GLY A 885 -20.00 23.52 40.00
CA GLY A 885 -21.21 23.97 39.32
C GLY A 885 -21.05 25.37 38.70
N ASP A 886 -20.73 26.35 39.56
CA ASP A 886 -20.57 27.76 39.19
C ASP A 886 -19.57 28.47 40.13
N PHE A 887 -18.32 28.55 39.70
CA PHE A 887 -17.27 29.24 40.45
C PHE A 887 -17.55 30.75 40.62
N GLY A 888 -18.17 31.40 39.63
CA GLY A 888 -18.47 32.84 39.68
C GLY A 888 -19.40 33.18 40.83
N SER A 889 -20.52 32.47 40.94
CA SER A 889 -21.48 32.65 42.05
C SER A 889 -20.86 32.34 43.42
N VAL A 890 -20.00 31.32 43.51
CA VAL A 890 -19.28 31.01 44.77
C VAL A 890 -18.30 32.12 45.13
N PHE A 891 -17.56 32.64 44.14
CA PHE A 891 -16.59 33.69 44.33
C PHE A 891 -17.22 35.03 44.73
N GLU A 892 -18.40 35.37 44.22
CA GLU A 892 -19.16 36.56 44.62
C GLU A 892 -19.67 36.49 46.06
N LYS A 893 -20.03 35.29 46.54
CA LYS A 893 -20.51 35.04 47.91
C LYS A 893 -19.40 34.87 48.94
N ARG A 894 -18.15 35.18 48.57
CA ARG A 894 -16.99 35.03 49.45
C ARG A 894 -17.13 35.91 50.70
N ASN A 895 -16.56 35.43 51.81
CA ASN A 895 -16.44 36.23 53.02
C ASN A 895 -15.42 37.38 52.79
N SER A 896 -15.62 38.53 53.43
CA SER A 896 -14.64 39.63 53.39
C SER A 896 -13.26 39.27 53.95
N LYS A 897 -13.18 38.19 54.75
CA LYS A 897 -11.91 37.62 55.25
C LYS A 897 -11.17 36.75 54.24
N CYS A 898 -11.77 36.42 53.09
CA CYS A 898 -11.12 35.61 52.07
C CYS A 898 -9.97 36.39 51.43
N VAL A 899 -8.77 35.81 51.44
CA VAL A 899 -7.60 36.36 50.75
C VAL A 899 -7.70 35.97 49.28
N VAL A 900 -7.91 36.96 48.41
CA VAL A 900 -7.94 36.78 46.96
C VAL A 900 -6.62 37.24 46.35
N PRO A 901 -6.20 36.68 45.19
CA PRO A 901 -5.00 37.15 44.54
C PRO A 901 -5.07 38.63 44.15
N VAL A 902 -3.95 39.33 44.33
CA VAL A 902 -3.70 40.67 43.82
C VAL A 902 -2.91 40.52 42.53
N TRP A 903 -3.45 41.08 41.43
CA TRP A 903 -3.01 40.81 40.06
C TRP A 903 -2.50 42.03 39.32
#